data_AF-A0A2I4BDP3-F1
#
_entry.id   AF-A0A2I4BDP3-F1
#
_cell.length_a   1.000
_cell.length_b   1.000
_cell.length_c   1.000
_cell.angle_alpha   90.00
_cell.angle_beta   90.00
_cell.angle_gamma   90.00
#
_symmetry.space_group_name_H-M   'P 1'
#
loop_
_entity.id
_entity.type
_entity.pdbx_description
1 polymer ?
#
loop_
_entity_poly.entity_id
_entity_poly.type
_entity_poly.pdbx_seq_one_letter_code
_entity_poly.pdbx_strand_id
1 'polypeptide(L)'
;MKVRSSVFASFILIFEVLGVVLFLRGFFPVPVKSSFSSKSRLSDVPAEPLAGGSSNSTRLPQPLFKRLVVMLVDALREDFVFGDSGRLFLPYTRRLVERGSSHSFVAKARAPTVTMPRIKALTTGSIPGFIDVVMNLNSPALLEDNLIWQAKTAGKRIIFYGDDTWVRLFPKHFMEYDGTTSFFVSDYTEVDNNITRHLDSTLKRDDWDILILHYLGLDHIGHISGPHSSLIQPKLLEMDDILKKIHSSLVSKEEEGSLPYLLVLCGDHGMSETGSHGGSSEPEVNTPLVLISPAFKRKVGMENPGVVEQVDLTPTLALGLGLPISQNSVGHVIPGVLEESSIRDQLRFLHLNGHQLSCLLKDSIPDYKKDVGFEQFRVAEKAHGNWMKLYLEGNTSEVLTNMGKKVLKQYLEALAAMSSALSKQLGKYDMYSMIAGMIFVFQLLLVLLLAMPEALSGSAAVDLPVLSSLLSLPFYLLCLLLASVHVLVCTSAESSCYFCSLSWGLVFAAVAFSSAMFCILVSFLAQRLPLAIKIHGKSPLKNTSSDWSFSELDILLLAGTVGHTLSLAASSFVEEEHQTWYFLLNTLCLAIFQDVCRKYFREQNGAGHEDENILPSKDSHFSVHHKSGMCSEKWLALATSPFTLVCCRLLRSLNQTGVQWAHLPDVGHWLNSSEHKMVLSLLSVFCLVVIYLLVQRHCSLVSKVALALGLLGVYSYRAAVGNVVFPWQHSSGTASKGTVEARFVYIFVLGILFSGTKDLLRSQILTADAKLKSRGLWEIYSGLVLLVALLFRAHNLPVLCCCILIQTLMAQFIWKKLQYDAAQTTIMHYWFGQAFFYFQGNSNSIATVDISVGFVGLESYIEAPAVFLTAVSTYAGPLLWACHLVCYLSSENERSPVTVSHGCYCLALLRSVPAAAYIVLVTVLRYHLFIWSVFSPKLLYESMHLLLTAGVCLFFITMEQSHDLTASVFACPLPAFPLILLEPQQPKQESIGSPERGGANNEMNRGSTPVNSIRLRVLLLLAPNTNT
;
A
#
# COMPACT_ATOMS: atom_id res chain seq x y z
N MET A 1 -29.64 23.13 -9.64
CA MET A 1 -28.44 23.83 -9.11
C MET A 1 -27.35 23.64 -10.13
N LYS A 2 -26.95 24.71 -10.82
CA LYS A 2 -25.95 24.61 -11.88
C LYS A 2 -24.55 24.58 -11.27
N VAL A 3 -23.80 23.53 -11.58
CA VAL A 3 -22.42 23.32 -11.12
C VAL A 3 -21.54 23.13 -12.35
N ARG A 4 -20.33 23.71 -12.34
CA ARG A 4 -19.36 23.54 -13.42
C ARG A 4 -18.94 22.06 -13.53
N SER A 5 -18.65 21.60 -14.74
CA SER A 5 -18.27 20.21 -15.01
C SER A 5 -17.05 19.76 -14.20
N SER A 6 -16.02 20.61 -14.08
CA SER A 6 -14.81 20.28 -13.31
C SER A 6 -15.08 20.10 -11.81
N VAL A 7 -15.88 21.00 -11.24
CA VAL A 7 -16.27 21.00 -9.83
C VAL A 7 -17.11 19.78 -9.52
N PHE A 8 -18.11 19.52 -10.37
CA PHE A 8 -18.95 18.34 -10.26
C PHE A 8 -18.15 17.03 -10.34
N ALA A 9 -17.30 16.88 -11.37
CA ALA A 9 -16.45 15.69 -11.54
C ALA A 9 -15.51 15.46 -10.35
N SER A 10 -14.90 16.53 -9.82
CA SER A 10 -14.02 16.44 -8.66
C SER A 10 -14.75 16.00 -7.40
N PHE A 11 -15.94 16.54 -7.12
CA PHE A 11 -16.75 16.10 -5.98
C PHE A 11 -17.16 14.64 -6.11
N ILE A 12 -17.57 14.20 -7.31
CA ILE A 12 -17.89 12.79 -7.57
C ILE A 12 -16.71 11.89 -7.23
N LEU A 13 -15.50 12.20 -7.70
CA LEU A 13 -14.29 11.42 -7.39
C LEU A 13 -13.97 11.38 -5.88
N ILE A 14 -14.11 12.51 -5.18
CA ILE A 14 -13.87 12.56 -3.72
C ILE A 14 -14.85 11.65 -2.97
N PHE A 15 -16.14 11.68 -3.34
CA PHE A 15 -17.13 10.78 -2.75
C PHE A 15 -16.90 9.32 -3.17
N GLU A 16 -16.40 9.09 -4.39
CA GLU A 16 -16.04 7.75 -4.87
C GLU A 16 -14.89 7.18 -4.03
N VAL A 17 -13.86 7.97 -3.72
CA VAL A 17 -12.77 7.58 -2.78
C VAL A 17 -13.35 7.14 -1.43
N LEU A 18 -14.34 7.84 -0.88
CA LEU A 18 -15.00 7.42 0.37
C LEU A 18 -15.73 6.08 0.22
N GLY A 19 -16.42 5.86 -0.91
CA GLY A 19 -17.06 4.58 -1.25
C GLY A 19 -16.06 3.44 -1.38
N VAL A 20 -14.91 3.69 -2.03
CA VAL A 20 -13.81 2.74 -2.14
C VAL A 20 -13.20 2.43 -0.77
N VAL A 21 -12.96 3.44 0.09
CA VAL A 21 -12.46 3.21 1.46
C VAL A 21 -13.40 2.31 2.26
N LEU A 22 -14.72 2.53 2.16
CA LEU A 22 -15.71 1.66 2.80
C LEU A 22 -15.66 0.23 2.21
N PHE A 23 -15.53 0.10 0.89
CA PHE A 23 -15.37 -1.19 0.22
C PHE A 23 -14.11 -1.93 0.69
N LEU A 24 -12.94 -1.28 0.68
CA LEU A 24 -11.66 -1.84 1.13
C LEU A 24 -11.76 -2.31 2.58
N ARG A 25 -12.46 -1.56 3.43
CA ARG A 25 -12.63 -1.92 4.84
C ARG A 25 -13.44 -3.20 5.02
N GLY A 26 -14.40 -3.46 4.12
CA GLY A 26 -15.15 -4.71 4.12
C GLY A 26 -14.44 -5.87 3.37
N PHE A 27 -13.67 -5.53 2.34
CA PHE A 27 -12.96 -6.48 1.49
C PHE A 27 -11.74 -7.06 2.18
N PHE A 28 -10.95 -6.25 2.90
CA PHE A 28 -9.81 -6.76 3.65
C PHE A 28 -10.27 -7.31 5.01
N PRO A 29 -10.11 -8.62 5.26
CA PRO A 29 -10.55 -9.27 6.48
C PRO A 29 -9.84 -8.65 7.68
N VAL A 30 -10.61 -8.41 8.74
CA VAL A 30 -10.04 -8.01 10.03
C VAL A 30 -9.37 -9.26 10.61
N PRO A 31 -8.14 -9.16 11.18
CA PRO A 31 -7.50 -10.28 11.84
C PRO A 31 -8.44 -10.96 12.83
N VAL A 32 -8.37 -12.29 12.92
CA VAL A 32 -9.13 -13.05 13.93
C VAL A 32 -8.70 -12.55 15.31
N LYS A 33 -9.61 -11.84 15.98
CA LYS A 33 -9.41 -11.28 17.31
C LYS A 33 -10.47 -11.85 18.23
N SER A 34 -10.06 -12.34 19.38
CA SER A 34 -10.99 -12.60 20.47
C SER A 34 -11.74 -11.32 20.83
N SER A 35 -13.06 -11.43 21.00
CA SER A 35 -13.95 -10.30 21.35
C SER A 35 -13.61 -9.63 22.69
N PHE A 36 -12.79 -10.28 23.52
CA PHE A 36 -12.31 -9.75 24.79
C PHE A 36 -10.88 -9.21 24.67
N SER A 37 -10.68 -7.97 25.09
CA SER A 37 -9.38 -7.27 25.18
C SER A 37 -8.53 -7.78 26.37
N SER A 38 -8.55 -9.08 26.66
CA SER A 38 -7.88 -9.67 27.81
C SER A 38 -6.71 -10.56 27.38
N LYS A 39 -5.49 -10.05 27.47
CA LYS A 39 -4.25 -10.82 27.23
C LYS A 39 -4.25 -12.12 28.05
N SER A 40 -3.72 -13.21 27.48
CA SER A 40 -3.63 -14.51 28.15
C SER A 40 -2.88 -14.41 29.48
N ARG A 41 -3.34 -15.14 30.51
CA ARG A 41 -2.66 -15.23 31.81
C ARG A 41 -2.41 -16.67 32.19
N LEU A 42 -1.36 -16.89 32.98
CA LEU A 42 -1.04 -18.22 33.52
C LEU A 42 -2.12 -18.74 34.50
N SER A 43 -2.88 -17.84 35.12
CA SER A 43 -4.04 -18.16 35.97
C SER A 43 -5.20 -18.78 35.19
N ASP A 44 -5.27 -18.55 33.89
CA ASP A 44 -6.42 -18.89 33.05
C ASP A 44 -6.22 -20.26 32.36
N VAL A 45 -5.15 -20.98 32.75
CA VAL A 45 -4.79 -22.28 32.20
C VAL A 45 -5.78 -23.37 32.65
N PRO A 46 -6.29 -24.22 31.74
CA PRO A 46 -7.23 -25.28 32.09
C PRO A 46 -6.58 -26.34 33.00
N ALA A 47 -7.38 -26.91 33.91
CA ALA A 47 -6.99 -28.05 34.74
C ALA A 47 -6.54 -29.25 33.88
N GLU A 48 -5.63 -30.07 34.39
CA GLU A 48 -5.19 -31.28 33.67
C GLU A 48 -6.37 -32.29 33.58
N PRO A 49 -6.65 -32.89 32.40
CA PRO A 49 -7.80 -33.75 32.22
C PRO A 49 -7.74 -35.00 33.11
N LEU A 50 -8.83 -35.31 33.82
CA LEU A 50 -8.95 -36.50 34.66
C LEU A 50 -10.36 -37.12 34.52
N ALA A 51 -10.43 -38.43 34.28
CA ALA A 51 -11.71 -39.13 34.17
C ALA A 51 -12.39 -39.30 35.56
N GLY A 52 -13.55 -38.64 35.77
CA GLY A 52 -14.40 -38.84 36.95
C GLY A 52 -14.31 -37.76 38.05
N GLY A 53 -13.61 -36.65 37.82
CA GLY A 53 -13.57 -35.51 38.76
C GLY A 53 -12.60 -34.40 38.33
N SER A 54 -12.61 -33.26 39.03
CA SER A 54 -11.61 -32.20 38.85
C SER A 54 -10.28 -32.59 39.52
N SER A 55 -9.16 -32.51 38.81
CA SER A 55 -7.84 -32.73 39.40
C SER A 55 -7.50 -31.60 40.40
N ASN A 56 -7.35 -31.94 41.68
CA ASN A 56 -6.78 -31.03 42.69
C ASN A 56 -5.26 -30.82 42.49
N SER A 57 -4.63 -31.55 41.56
CA SER A 57 -3.20 -31.45 41.22
C SER A 57 -3.06 -31.04 39.76
N THR A 58 -3.35 -29.76 39.46
CA THR A 58 -3.06 -29.20 38.13
C THR A 58 -1.60 -28.80 38.09
N ARG A 59 -0.75 -29.62 37.45
CA ARG A 59 0.66 -29.28 37.24
C ARG A 59 0.82 -28.55 35.90
N LEU A 60 1.46 -27.38 35.93
CA LEU A 60 1.96 -26.75 34.71
C LEU A 60 3.20 -27.51 34.23
N PRO A 61 3.31 -27.79 32.93
CA PRO A 61 4.52 -28.40 32.40
C PRO A 61 5.72 -27.49 32.67
N GLN A 62 6.85 -28.09 33.01
CA GLN A 62 8.08 -27.33 33.23
C GLN A 62 8.59 -26.75 31.90
N PRO A 63 9.26 -25.59 31.92
CA PRO A 63 9.89 -25.07 30.72
C PRO A 63 10.92 -26.07 30.18
N LEU A 64 10.99 -26.20 28.85
CA LEU A 64 11.95 -27.04 28.16
C LEU A 64 13.31 -26.37 28.05
N PHE A 65 13.33 -25.04 28.01
CA PHE A 65 14.55 -24.28 27.77
C PHE A 65 14.78 -23.21 28.84
N LYS A 66 16.04 -23.07 29.28
CA LYS A 66 16.48 -22.01 30.20
C LYS A 66 16.68 -20.69 29.46
N ARG A 67 17.30 -20.75 28.28
CA ARG A 67 17.68 -19.60 27.46
C ARG A 67 17.18 -19.78 26.03
N LEU A 68 16.77 -18.66 25.43
CA LEU A 68 16.41 -18.57 24.03
C LEU A 68 17.30 -17.55 23.33
N VAL A 69 17.89 -17.93 22.20
CA VAL A 69 18.50 -17.00 21.25
C VAL A 69 17.74 -17.10 19.93
N VAL A 70 17.20 -15.98 19.44
CA VAL A 70 16.58 -15.88 18.12
C VAL A 70 17.51 -15.07 17.23
N MET A 71 18.07 -15.71 16.21
CA MET A 71 18.80 -15.07 15.12
C MET A 71 17.89 -15.03 13.89
N LEU A 72 17.28 -13.87 13.67
CA LEU A 72 16.46 -13.56 12.52
C LEU A 72 17.35 -12.92 11.45
N VAL A 73 17.38 -13.49 10.25
CA VAL A 73 18.11 -12.93 9.10
C VAL A 73 17.07 -12.51 8.05
N ASP A 74 16.98 -11.21 7.81
CA ASP A 74 16.00 -10.61 6.89
C ASP A 74 16.21 -11.13 5.46
N ALA A 75 15.12 -11.46 4.77
CA ALA A 75 15.08 -12.05 3.43
C ALA A 75 15.86 -13.36 3.23
N LEU A 76 16.08 -14.15 4.29
CA LEU A 76 16.76 -15.44 4.19
C LEU A 76 15.89 -16.50 3.49
N ARG A 77 16.22 -16.81 2.23
CA ARG A 77 15.59 -17.88 1.45
C ARG A 77 15.94 -19.27 1.99
N GLU A 78 15.02 -20.22 1.88
CA GLU A 78 15.25 -21.60 2.33
C GLU A 78 16.36 -22.31 1.55
N ASP A 79 16.45 -22.05 0.24
CA ASP A 79 17.42 -22.69 -0.66
C ASP A 79 18.86 -22.27 -0.38
N PHE A 80 19.07 -21.12 0.27
CA PHE A 80 20.39 -20.71 0.79
C PHE A 80 20.90 -21.63 1.90
N VAL A 81 20.02 -22.34 2.60
CA VAL A 81 20.38 -23.28 3.68
C VAL A 81 20.25 -24.73 3.22
N PHE A 82 19.10 -25.08 2.64
CA PHE A 82 18.72 -26.46 2.33
C PHE A 82 19.08 -26.87 0.90
N GLY A 83 19.20 -25.92 -0.02
CA GLY A 83 19.59 -26.16 -1.41
C GLY A 83 21.05 -26.62 -1.57
N ASP A 84 21.43 -26.92 -2.81
CA ASP A 84 22.75 -27.47 -3.16
C ASP A 84 23.89 -26.51 -2.80
N SER A 85 23.66 -25.21 -2.96
CA SER A 85 24.61 -24.15 -2.61
C SER A 85 24.73 -23.91 -1.10
N GLY A 86 23.91 -24.54 -0.26
CA GLY A 86 23.95 -24.32 1.19
C GLY A 86 25.29 -24.67 1.84
N ARG A 87 26.06 -25.60 1.26
CA ARG A 87 27.44 -25.91 1.71
C ARG A 87 28.45 -24.82 1.38
N LEU A 88 28.18 -24.02 0.34
CA LEU A 88 29.03 -22.89 -0.07
C LEU A 88 28.67 -21.62 0.71
N PHE A 89 27.39 -21.43 1.01
CA PHE A 89 26.87 -20.24 1.67
C PHE A 89 26.93 -20.30 3.21
N LEU A 90 26.51 -21.42 3.81
CA LEU A 90 26.37 -21.57 5.26
C LEU A 90 26.97 -22.92 5.75
N PRO A 91 28.29 -23.16 5.57
CA PRO A 91 28.91 -24.46 5.80
C PRO A 91 28.79 -25.01 7.24
N TYR A 92 28.84 -24.15 8.26
CA TYR A 92 28.68 -24.54 9.65
C TYR A 92 27.23 -24.86 9.97
N THR A 93 26.29 -24.00 9.59
CA THR A 93 24.86 -24.21 9.76
C THR A 93 24.43 -25.50 9.05
N ARG A 94 24.89 -25.71 7.82
CA ARG A 94 24.63 -26.94 7.06
C ARG A 94 25.12 -28.18 7.80
N ARG A 95 26.29 -28.13 8.43
CA ARG A 95 26.81 -29.24 9.25
C ARG A 95 25.93 -29.52 10.46
N LEU A 96 25.38 -28.50 11.12
CA LEU A 96 24.44 -28.67 12.23
C LEU A 96 23.12 -29.29 11.78
N VAL A 97 22.63 -28.91 10.60
CA VAL A 97 21.42 -29.49 9.98
C VAL A 97 21.64 -30.96 9.62
N GLU A 98 22.80 -31.32 9.08
CA GLU A 98 23.10 -32.70 8.63
C GLU A 98 23.51 -33.65 9.77
N ARG A 99 24.17 -33.15 10.82
CA ARG A 99 24.84 -34.00 11.84
C ARG A 99 24.74 -33.49 13.27
N GLY A 100 24.13 -32.33 13.48
CA GLY A 100 23.97 -31.74 14.82
C GLY A 100 22.72 -32.23 15.54
N SER A 101 22.55 -31.74 16.77
CA SER A 101 21.29 -31.81 17.51
C SER A 101 20.40 -30.65 17.08
N SER A 102 19.68 -30.85 15.98
CA SER A 102 18.83 -29.81 15.39
C SER A 102 17.57 -30.37 14.73
N HIS A 103 16.51 -29.56 14.71
CA HIS A 103 15.35 -29.74 13.84
C HIS A 103 15.34 -28.67 12.76
N SER A 104 14.85 -29.01 11.56
CA SER A 104 14.93 -28.14 10.39
C SER A 104 13.63 -28.22 9.61
N PHE A 105 13.08 -27.05 9.28
CA PHE A 105 11.80 -26.91 8.59
C PHE A 105 11.88 -25.80 7.54
N VAL A 106 11.04 -25.91 6.51
CA VAL A 106 10.67 -24.78 5.66
C VAL A 106 9.47 -24.10 6.32
N ALA A 107 9.66 -22.88 6.81
CA ALA A 107 8.63 -22.05 7.40
C ALA A 107 7.97 -21.17 6.34
N LYS A 108 6.67 -21.35 6.13
CA LYS A 108 5.89 -20.57 5.16
C LYS A 108 5.45 -19.23 5.72
N ALA A 109 5.95 -18.16 5.11
CA ALA A 109 5.61 -16.78 5.37
C ALA A 109 4.48 -16.33 4.43
N ARG A 110 3.22 -16.37 4.88
CA ARG A 110 2.07 -15.96 4.05
C ARG A 110 2.18 -14.50 3.58
N ALA A 111 1.77 -14.22 2.36
CA ALA A 111 1.72 -12.85 1.83
C ALA A 111 0.82 -11.93 2.70
N PRO A 112 1.17 -10.64 2.88
CA PRO A 112 2.34 -9.97 2.32
C PRO A 112 3.65 -10.34 3.05
N THR A 113 4.68 -10.67 2.26
CA THR A 113 6.05 -10.98 2.71
C THR A 113 6.85 -9.70 2.95
N VAL A 114 6.36 -8.86 3.87
CA VAL A 114 7.01 -7.60 4.29
C VAL A 114 7.41 -7.72 5.76
N THR A 115 8.60 -7.23 6.10
CA THR A 115 9.24 -7.35 7.42
C THR A 115 8.31 -7.11 8.61
N MET A 116 7.64 -5.94 8.69
CA MET A 116 6.78 -5.60 9.84
C MET A 116 5.61 -6.60 10.04
N PRO A 117 4.78 -6.91 9.02
CA PRO A 117 3.81 -8.00 9.11
C PRO A 117 4.43 -9.33 9.59
N ARG A 118 5.59 -9.72 9.09
CA ARG A 118 6.21 -11.01 9.41
C ARG A 118 6.72 -11.05 10.86
N ILE A 119 7.30 -9.95 11.38
CA ILE A 119 7.64 -9.82 12.80
C ILE A 119 6.40 -9.98 13.68
N LYS A 120 5.26 -9.39 13.28
CA LYS A 120 3.99 -9.61 13.98
C LYS A 120 3.62 -11.09 13.97
N ALA A 121 3.64 -11.75 12.81
CA ALA A 121 3.30 -13.18 12.71
C ALA A 121 4.18 -14.07 13.62
N LEU A 122 5.50 -13.82 13.64
CA LEU A 122 6.47 -14.56 14.45
C LEU A 122 6.26 -14.39 15.97
N THR A 123 5.68 -13.27 16.40
CA THR A 123 5.55 -12.91 17.81
C THR A 123 4.14 -13.09 18.37
N THR A 124 3.10 -12.95 17.55
CA THR A 124 1.68 -13.09 17.97
C THR A 124 1.13 -14.48 17.67
N GLY A 125 1.69 -15.20 16.69
CA GLY A 125 1.11 -16.41 16.13
C GLY A 125 -0.15 -16.15 15.30
N SER A 126 -0.43 -14.89 14.93
CA SER A 126 -1.57 -14.51 14.08
C SER A 126 -1.12 -14.33 12.63
N ILE A 127 -2.04 -14.45 11.67
CA ILE A 127 -1.77 -14.24 10.25
C ILE A 127 -2.07 -12.77 9.90
N PRO A 128 -1.06 -11.95 9.53
CA PRO A 128 -1.27 -10.56 9.09
C PRO A 128 -1.99 -10.49 7.74
N GLY A 129 -2.77 -9.42 7.52
CA GLY A 129 -3.39 -9.11 6.23
C GLY A 129 -2.73 -7.95 5.49
N PHE A 130 -3.08 -7.72 4.22
CA PHE A 130 -2.59 -6.55 3.45
C PHE A 130 -2.96 -5.21 4.08
N ILE A 131 -4.09 -5.14 4.78
CA ILE A 131 -4.50 -3.95 5.52
C ILE A 131 -3.52 -3.61 6.65
N ASP A 132 -2.79 -4.59 7.19
CA ASP A 132 -1.77 -4.33 8.21
C ASP A 132 -0.57 -3.58 7.64
N VAL A 133 -0.26 -3.72 6.35
CA VAL A 133 0.80 -2.94 5.69
C VAL A 133 0.39 -1.46 5.62
N VAL A 134 -0.89 -1.18 5.33
CA VAL A 134 -1.40 0.19 5.17
C VAL A 134 -1.70 0.86 6.52
N MET A 135 -2.39 0.16 7.43
CA MET A 135 -2.87 0.71 8.69
C MET A 135 -1.77 0.88 9.73
N ASN A 136 -0.70 0.08 9.67
CA ASN A 136 0.39 0.16 10.64
C ASN A 136 1.53 1.11 10.24
N LEU A 137 1.38 1.86 9.14
CA LEU A 137 2.24 3.02 8.86
C LEU A 137 2.11 4.10 9.94
N ASN A 138 0.95 4.15 10.62
CA ASN A 138 0.46 5.25 11.47
C ASN A 138 0.63 5.07 12.99
N SER A 139 0.90 3.85 13.48
CA SER A 139 1.15 3.63 14.91
C SER A 139 1.89 2.32 15.13
N PRO A 140 3.16 2.35 15.57
CA PRO A 140 3.95 1.13 15.55
C PRO A 140 3.73 0.24 16.77
N ALA A 141 3.21 0.73 17.89
CA ALA A 141 3.13 -0.09 19.11
C ALA A 141 2.10 -1.22 18.96
N LEU A 142 2.56 -2.47 19.11
CA LEU A 142 1.69 -3.65 19.08
C LEU A 142 0.98 -3.81 20.44
N LEU A 143 -0.31 -3.45 20.47
CA LEU A 143 -1.12 -3.52 21.69
C LEU A 143 -1.64 -4.93 22.00
N GLU A 144 -1.65 -5.79 20.99
CA GLU A 144 -2.17 -7.16 21.05
C GLU A 144 -1.29 -8.07 21.92
N ASP A 145 -1.88 -9.19 22.36
CA ASP A 145 -1.12 -10.21 23.07
C ASP A 145 -0.05 -10.84 22.17
N ASN A 146 1.14 -11.08 22.72
CA ASN A 146 2.30 -11.57 21.97
C ASN A 146 3.36 -12.16 22.90
N LEU A 147 4.27 -12.96 22.34
CA LEU A 147 5.32 -13.67 23.05
C LEU A 147 6.24 -12.73 23.86
N ILE A 148 6.59 -11.56 23.33
CA ILE A 148 7.49 -10.60 23.97
C ILE A 148 6.83 -10.00 25.21
N TRP A 149 5.55 -9.64 25.10
CA TRP A 149 4.73 -9.18 26.22
C TRP A 149 4.62 -10.25 27.31
N GLN A 150 4.34 -11.50 26.91
CA GLN A 150 4.21 -12.64 27.84
C GLN A 150 5.52 -12.92 28.57
N ALA A 151 6.65 -12.92 27.87
CA ALA A 151 7.97 -13.08 28.46
C ALA A 151 8.28 -11.97 29.47
N LYS A 152 8.04 -10.71 29.11
CA LYS A 152 8.26 -9.56 30.01
C LYS A 152 7.38 -9.64 31.26
N THR A 153 6.11 -10.00 31.10
CA THR A 153 5.15 -10.15 32.20
C THR A 153 5.53 -11.30 33.14
N ALA A 154 6.12 -12.36 32.61
CA ALA A 154 6.69 -13.48 33.39
C ALA A 154 8.05 -13.14 34.04
N GLY A 155 8.51 -11.88 33.97
CA GLY A 155 9.76 -11.43 34.57
C GLY A 155 11.02 -11.85 33.80
N LYS A 156 10.89 -12.34 32.56
CA LYS A 156 12.05 -12.69 31.73
C LYS A 156 12.80 -11.43 31.29
N ARG A 157 14.11 -11.55 31.23
CA ARG A 157 15.04 -10.48 30.85
C ARG A 157 15.38 -10.65 29.37
N ILE A 158 14.92 -9.69 28.57
CA ILE A 158 14.96 -9.73 27.11
C ILE A 158 15.95 -8.67 26.61
N ILE A 159 16.92 -9.09 25.81
CA ILE A 159 17.87 -8.22 25.10
C ILE A 159 17.57 -8.27 23.60
N PHE A 160 17.60 -7.11 22.94
CA PHE A 160 17.33 -7.00 21.50
C PHE A 160 18.36 -6.14 20.77
N TYR A 161 18.92 -6.65 19.68
CA TYR A 161 19.74 -5.86 18.75
C TYR A 161 19.31 -6.13 17.31
N GLY A 162 19.01 -5.09 16.52
CA GLY A 162 18.55 -5.29 15.14
C GLY A 162 17.62 -4.19 14.67
N ASP A 163 16.77 -4.49 13.68
CA ASP A 163 15.82 -3.54 13.08
C ASP A 163 15.02 -2.74 14.13
N ASP A 164 15.04 -1.41 14.01
CA ASP A 164 14.30 -0.47 14.86
C ASP A 164 12.78 -0.71 14.91
N THR A 165 12.22 -1.42 13.92
CA THR A 165 10.84 -1.88 13.86
C THR A 165 10.44 -2.63 15.13
N TRP A 166 11.32 -3.47 15.69
CA TRP A 166 11.07 -4.17 16.95
C TRP A 166 10.92 -3.22 18.14
N VAL A 167 11.76 -2.18 18.21
CA VAL A 167 11.72 -1.18 19.29
C VAL A 167 10.42 -0.40 19.24
N ARG A 168 9.95 -0.09 18.02
CA ARG A 168 8.69 0.62 17.81
C ARG A 168 7.46 -0.28 18.06
N LEU A 169 7.53 -1.56 17.70
CA LEU A 169 6.49 -2.57 17.98
C LEU A 169 6.36 -2.89 19.47
N PHE A 170 7.48 -2.98 20.20
CA PHE A 170 7.52 -3.44 21.58
C PHE A 170 8.15 -2.39 22.53
N PRO A 171 7.61 -1.16 22.61
CA PRO A 171 8.19 -0.12 23.43
C PRO A 171 8.24 -0.55 24.90
N LYS A 172 9.39 -0.35 25.56
CA LYS A 172 9.66 -0.67 26.98
C LYS A 172 9.66 -2.15 27.37
N HIS A 173 9.71 -3.07 26.41
CA HIS A 173 9.76 -4.51 26.71
C HIS A 173 11.19 -5.02 26.94
N PHE A 174 12.14 -4.49 26.20
CA PHE A 174 13.55 -4.88 26.28
C PHE A 174 14.24 -4.25 27.50
N MET A 175 15.07 -5.04 28.18
CA MET A 175 15.94 -4.55 29.26
C MET A 175 17.09 -3.73 28.70
N GLU A 176 17.68 -4.23 27.62
CA GLU A 176 18.80 -3.63 26.89
C GLU A 176 18.47 -3.80 25.40
N TYR A 177 18.60 -2.71 24.64
CA TYR A 177 18.35 -2.77 23.21
C TYR A 177 19.14 -1.75 22.43
N ASP A 178 19.41 -2.07 21.17
CA ASP A 178 19.97 -1.14 20.19
C ASP A 178 19.31 -1.35 18.82
N GLY A 179 18.64 -0.30 18.34
CA GLY A 179 17.87 -0.32 17.11
C GLY A 179 18.71 0.18 15.94
N THR A 180 18.77 -0.60 14.88
CA THR A 180 19.42 -0.26 13.62
C THR A 180 18.36 0.14 12.61
N THR A 181 18.58 1.24 11.91
CA THR A 181 17.64 1.75 10.92
C THR A 181 17.70 0.92 9.64
N SER A 182 16.61 0.23 9.29
CA SER A 182 16.47 -0.62 8.09
C SER A 182 16.28 0.14 6.78
N PHE A 183 16.17 1.46 6.83
CA PHE A 183 15.71 2.24 5.68
C PHE A 183 16.81 2.60 4.67
N PHE A 184 18.08 2.47 5.05
CA PHE A 184 19.21 2.78 4.17
C PHE A 184 19.73 1.50 3.51
N VAL A 185 19.01 1.04 2.48
CA VAL A 185 19.31 -0.21 1.75
C VAL A 185 20.76 -0.25 1.23
N SER A 186 21.35 0.89 0.88
CA SER A 186 22.76 0.98 0.44
C SER A 186 23.78 0.54 1.48
N ASP A 187 23.41 0.56 2.77
CA ASP A 187 24.26 0.10 3.86
C ASP A 187 23.87 -1.32 4.27
N TYR A 188 24.63 -2.30 3.81
CA TYR A 188 24.48 -3.71 4.15
C TYR A 188 25.58 -4.22 5.10
N THR A 189 26.45 -3.33 5.62
CA THR A 189 27.62 -3.73 6.43
C THR A 189 27.58 -3.09 7.81
N GLU A 190 27.37 -1.77 7.89
CA GLU A 190 27.29 -1.08 9.17
C GLU A 190 26.02 -1.51 9.91
N VAL A 191 24.91 -1.78 9.21
CA VAL A 191 23.69 -2.34 9.84
C VAL A 191 23.93 -3.65 10.59
N ASP A 192 24.74 -4.56 10.05
CA ASP A 192 25.03 -5.85 10.70
C ASP A 192 26.12 -5.71 11.76
N ASN A 193 27.16 -4.92 11.49
CA ASN A 193 28.18 -4.57 12.50
C ASN A 193 27.56 -3.93 13.74
N ASN A 194 26.51 -3.13 13.53
CA ASN A 194 25.79 -2.48 14.59
C ASN A 194 25.11 -3.48 15.54
N ILE A 195 24.73 -4.64 15.04
CA ILE A 195 24.17 -5.72 15.85
C ILE A 195 25.32 -6.51 16.48
N THR A 196 26.32 -6.87 15.69
CA THR A 196 27.42 -7.74 16.13
C THR A 196 28.32 -7.10 17.19
N ARG A 197 28.46 -5.76 17.23
CA ARG A 197 29.32 -5.07 18.22
C ARG A 197 28.97 -5.36 19.68
N HIS A 198 27.69 -5.67 19.95
CA HIS A 198 27.19 -5.98 21.30
C HIS A 198 27.25 -7.46 21.65
N LEU A 199 27.49 -8.32 20.66
CA LEU A 199 27.32 -9.76 20.81
C LEU A 199 28.33 -10.36 21.79
N ASP A 200 29.61 -9.98 21.68
CA ASP A 200 30.67 -10.56 22.52
C ASP A 200 30.54 -10.20 24.01
N SER A 201 30.09 -8.98 24.34
CA SER A 201 29.83 -8.57 25.72
C SER A 201 28.58 -9.24 26.26
N THR A 202 27.53 -9.34 25.46
CA THR A 202 26.24 -9.96 25.84
C THR A 202 26.38 -11.46 26.08
N LEU A 203 27.10 -12.19 25.22
CA LEU A 203 27.31 -13.63 25.35
C LEU A 203 28.13 -13.99 26.60
N LYS A 204 29.04 -13.11 27.05
CA LYS A 204 29.80 -13.31 28.30
C LYS A 204 28.94 -13.16 29.55
N ARG A 205 27.87 -12.38 29.49
CA ARG A 205 26.96 -12.15 30.63
C ARG A 205 25.99 -13.32 30.84
N ASP A 206 25.45 -13.40 32.04
CA ASP A 206 24.44 -14.41 32.45
C ASP A 206 23.14 -13.78 32.98
N ASP A 207 22.99 -12.47 32.80
CA ASP A 207 21.89 -11.67 33.31
C ASP A 207 20.70 -11.52 32.33
N TRP A 208 20.58 -12.43 31.37
CA TRP A 208 19.50 -12.44 30.38
C TRP A 208 18.91 -13.85 30.19
N ASP A 209 17.66 -13.90 29.72
CA ASP A 209 16.92 -15.15 29.46
C ASP A 209 16.59 -15.30 27.96
N ILE A 210 16.37 -14.18 27.27
CA ILE A 210 16.05 -14.14 25.83
C ILE A 210 16.96 -13.12 25.14
N LEU A 211 17.65 -13.54 24.08
CA LEU A 211 18.42 -12.68 23.18
C LEU A 211 17.81 -12.74 21.78
N ILE A 212 17.46 -11.58 21.22
CA ILE A 212 16.91 -11.46 19.86
C ILE A 212 17.88 -10.63 19.03
N LEU A 213 18.30 -11.17 17.90
CA LEU A 213 19.17 -10.54 16.91
C LEU A 213 18.44 -10.50 15.57
N HIS A 214 18.32 -9.33 14.95
CA HIS A 214 17.67 -9.19 13.64
C HIS A 214 18.60 -8.49 12.64
N TYR A 215 19.24 -9.29 11.78
CA TYR A 215 20.21 -8.87 10.77
C TYR A 215 19.54 -8.48 9.46
N LEU A 216 19.99 -7.38 8.83
CA LEU A 216 19.31 -6.75 7.69
C LEU A 216 20.14 -6.75 6.40
N GLY A 217 21.47 -6.93 6.52
CA GLY A 217 22.37 -6.75 5.38
C GLY A 217 22.08 -7.67 4.20
N LEU A 218 21.47 -8.85 4.43
CA LEU A 218 21.09 -9.78 3.36
C LEU A 218 19.94 -9.22 2.50
N ASP A 219 18.86 -8.75 3.11
CA ASP A 219 17.73 -8.11 2.41
C ASP A 219 18.20 -6.87 1.62
N HIS A 220 19.05 -6.06 2.25
CA HIS A 220 19.65 -4.89 1.63
C HIS A 220 20.43 -5.24 0.34
N ILE A 221 21.24 -6.31 0.37
CA ILE A 221 21.94 -6.80 -0.83
C ILE A 221 20.94 -7.31 -1.89
N GLY A 222 19.87 -7.98 -1.46
CA GLY A 222 18.76 -8.40 -2.30
C GLY A 222 18.20 -7.24 -3.11
N HIS A 223 17.75 -6.17 -2.46
CA HIS A 223 17.17 -4.99 -3.13
C HIS A 223 18.13 -4.23 -4.05
N ILE A 224 19.44 -4.31 -3.80
CA ILE A 224 20.45 -3.65 -4.63
C ILE A 224 20.79 -4.49 -5.87
N SER A 225 20.97 -5.80 -5.69
CA SER A 225 21.68 -6.64 -6.67
C SER A 225 21.11 -8.05 -6.87
N GLY A 226 20.03 -8.40 -6.18
CA GLY A 226 19.38 -9.70 -6.31
C GLY A 226 20.09 -10.85 -5.57
N PRO A 227 19.42 -12.02 -5.49
CA PRO A 227 19.90 -13.21 -4.77
C PRO A 227 21.10 -13.90 -5.43
N HIS A 228 21.42 -13.59 -6.69
CA HIS A 228 22.55 -14.17 -7.45
C HIS A 228 23.80 -13.28 -7.46
N SER A 229 23.77 -12.19 -6.71
CA SER A 229 24.89 -11.25 -6.60
C SER A 229 26.12 -11.90 -5.97
N SER A 230 27.31 -11.51 -6.44
CA SER A 230 28.58 -11.88 -5.82
C SER A 230 28.71 -11.45 -4.35
N LEU A 231 27.85 -10.53 -3.88
CA LEU A 231 27.79 -10.06 -2.49
C LEU A 231 27.02 -11.03 -1.56
N ILE A 232 26.17 -11.91 -2.09
CA ILE A 232 25.34 -12.83 -1.30
C ILE A 232 26.19 -13.86 -0.57
N GLN A 233 27.16 -14.49 -1.27
CA GLN A 233 28.00 -15.52 -0.66
C GLN A 233 28.82 -14.98 0.53
N PRO A 234 29.58 -13.87 0.42
CA PRO A 234 30.30 -13.30 1.57
C PRO A 234 29.36 -12.94 2.72
N LYS A 235 28.17 -12.39 2.44
CA LYS A 235 27.20 -12.04 3.47
C LYS A 235 26.64 -13.27 4.20
N LEU A 236 26.35 -14.35 3.49
CA LEU A 236 25.89 -15.58 4.13
C LEU A 236 27.00 -16.25 4.96
N LEU A 237 28.26 -16.18 4.52
CA LEU A 237 29.39 -16.65 5.32
C LEU A 237 29.54 -15.84 6.63
N GLU A 238 29.33 -14.52 6.58
CA GLU A 238 29.27 -13.67 7.77
C GLU A 238 28.18 -14.14 8.76
N MET A 239 26.97 -14.43 8.26
CA MET A 239 25.88 -14.96 9.08
C MET A 239 26.21 -16.34 9.67
N ASP A 240 26.89 -17.21 8.91
CA ASP A 240 27.34 -18.52 9.37
C ASP A 240 28.33 -18.41 10.54
N ASP A 241 29.29 -17.48 10.43
CA ASP A 241 30.29 -17.24 11.45
C ASP A 241 29.68 -16.66 12.74
N ILE A 242 28.69 -15.77 12.61
CA ILE A 242 27.91 -15.25 13.74
C ILE A 242 27.15 -16.39 14.44
N LEU A 243 26.44 -17.23 13.68
CA LEU A 243 25.72 -18.38 14.24
C LEU A 243 26.68 -19.33 14.96
N LYS A 244 27.84 -19.60 14.37
CA LYS A 244 28.90 -20.42 14.96
C LYS A 244 29.42 -19.83 16.27
N LYS A 245 29.64 -18.52 16.33
CA LYS A 245 30.06 -17.81 17.54
C LYS A 245 29.03 -17.95 18.66
N ILE A 246 27.75 -17.71 18.36
CA ILE A 246 26.65 -17.86 19.32
C ILE A 246 26.58 -19.30 19.82
N HIS A 247 26.54 -20.27 18.91
CA HIS A 247 26.41 -21.68 19.26
C HIS A 247 27.59 -22.16 20.13
N SER A 248 28.83 -21.80 19.77
CA SER A 248 30.01 -22.18 20.54
C SER A 248 30.00 -21.58 21.95
N SER A 249 29.53 -20.33 22.10
CA SER A 249 29.38 -19.70 23.42
C SER A 249 28.31 -20.38 24.26
N LEU A 250 27.18 -20.78 23.68
CA LEU A 250 26.10 -21.48 24.39
C LEU A 250 26.56 -22.85 24.88
N VAL A 251 27.25 -23.61 24.03
CA VAL A 251 27.85 -24.91 24.40
C VAL A 251 28.87 -24.75 25.54
N SER A 252 29.70 -23.70 25.52
CA SER A 252 30.69 -23.47 26.58
C SER A 252 30.10 -23.14 27.95
N LYS A 253 28.83 -22.69 27.99
CA LYS A 253 28.10 -22.29 29.20
C LYS A 253 27.09 -23.35 29.65
N GLU A 254 27.06 -24.50 29.00
CA GLU A 254 26.15 -25.58 29.36
C GLU A 254 26.59 -26.19 30.71
N GLU A 255 25.74 -26.03 31.72
CA GLU A 255 25.95 -26.62 33.05
C GLU A 255 25.15 -27.93 33.15
N GLU A 256 25.83 -28.99 33.59
CA GLU A 256 25.22 -30.30 33.81
C GLU A 256 24.09 -30.21 34.86
N GLY A 257 22.89 -30.69 34.52
CA GLY A 257 21.71 -30.61 35.37
C GLY A 257 20.88 -29.31 35.25
N SER A 258 21.31 -28.35 34.42
CA SER A 258 20.49 -27.18 34.07
C SER A 258 19.60 -27.43 32.85
N LEU A 259 18.50 -26.67 32.70
CA LEU A 259 17.67 -26.73 31.49
C LEU A 259 18.47 -26.26 30.26
N PRO A 260 18.32 -26.93 29.09
CA PRO A 260 19.11 -26.64 27.90
C PRO A 260 18.78 -25.28 27.28
N TYR A 261 19.64 -24.79 26.39
CA TYR A 261 19.35 -23.62 25.56
C TYR A 261 18.58 -24.01 24.30
N LEU A 262 17.91 -23.02 23.69
CA LEU A 262 17.39 -23.10 22.33
C LEU A 262 17.96 -21.96 21.49
N LEU A 263 18.62 -22.29 20.38
CA LEU A 263 19.04 -21.34 19.35
C LEU A 263 18.14 -21.53 18.13
N VAL A 264 17.49 -20.46 17.71
CA VAL A 264 16.59 -20.40 16.55
C VAL A 264 17.24 -19.57 15.45
N LEU A 265 17.49 -20.16 14.29
CA LEU A 265 17.78 -19.44 13.05
C LEU A 265 16.52 -19.44 12.19
N CYS A 266 16.05 -18.25 11.79
CA CYS A 266 14.95 -18.14 10.85
C CYS A 266 15.05 -16.91 9.95
N GLY A 267 14.28 -16.92 8.85
CA GLY A 267 13.93 -15.73 8.08
C GLY A 267 12.53 -15.22 8.43
N ASP A 268 12.29 -13.94 8.21
CA ASP A 268 10.96 -13.34 8.30
C ASP A 268 10.19 -13.47 6.97
N HIS A 269 10.89 -13.28 5.85
CA HIS A 269 10.52 -13.66 4.49
C HIS A 269 11.76 -14.10 3.70
N GLY A 270 11.57 -14.55 2.46
CA GLY A 270 12.65 -14.70 1.48
C GLY A 270 12.68 -13.52 0.50
N MET A 271 13.22 -13.72 -0.71
CA MET A 271 13.26 -12.71 -1.76
C MET A 271 13.04 -13.33 -3.13
N SER A 272 12.44 -12.57 -4.04
CA SER A 272 12.24 -12.93 -5.45
C SER A 272 13.58 -13.08 -6.18
N GLU A 273 13.53 -13.58 -7.41
CA GLU A 273 14.70 -13.65 -8.30
C GLU A 273 15.29 -12.27 -8.66
N THR A 274 14.51 -11.20 -8.51
CA THR A 274 14.98 -9.81 -8.69
C THR A 274 15.47 -9.17 -7.38
N GLY A 275 15.41 -9.90 -6.26
CA GLY A 275 15.79 -9.38 -4.94
C GLY A 275 14.74 -8.48 -4.30
N SER A 276 13.48 -8.60 -4.71
CA SER A 276 12.34 -7.87 -4.16
C SER A 276 11.46 -8.80 -3.30
N HIS A 277 10.56 -8.26 -2.49
CA HIS A 277 9.68 -9.04 -1.63
C HIS A 277 8.34 -8.30 -1.36
N GLY A 278 7.36 -8.97 -0.76
CA GLY A 278 6.01 -8.45 -0.51
C GLY A 278 4.91 -9.17 -1.30
N GLY A 279 5.30 -10.03 -2.24
CA GLY A 279 4.45 -10.88 -3.04
C GLY A 279 4.19 -12.26 -2.41
N SER A 280 4.01 -13.26 -3.27
CA SER A 280 3.67 -14.63 -2.88
C SER A 280 4.40 -15.68 -3.71
N SER A 281 5.53 -15.33 -4.34
CA SER A 281 6.34 -16.33 -5.05
C SER A 281 6.96 -17.31 -4.06
N GLU A 282 7.27 -18.51 -4.54
CA GLU A 282 7.84 -19.56 -3.68
C GLU A 282 9.13 -19.12 -2.96
N PRO A 283 10.10 -18.47 -3.63
CA PRO A 283 11.30 -17.94 -2.97
C PRO A 283 11.04 -16.83 -1.95
N GLU A 284 9.93 -16.07 -2.06
CA GLU A 284 9.56 -15.05 -1.07
C GLU A 284 8.88 -15.66 0.17
N VAL A 285 8.08 -16.71 -0.02
CA VAL A 285 7.25 -17.32 1.03
C VAL A 285 8.02 -18.36 1.83
N ASN A 286 8.95 -19.09 1.20
CA ASN A 286 9.66 -20.18 1.85
C ASN A 286 10.94 -19.69 2.53
N THR A 287 10.96 -19.75 3.86
CA THR A 287 12.11 -19.38 4.70
C THR A 287 12.63 -20.60 5.47
N PRO A 288 13.90 -20.65 5.86
CA PRO A 288 14.40 -21.71 6.72
C PRO A 288 14.00 -21.45 8.17
N LEU A 289 13.71 -22.52 8.90
CA LEU A 289 13.59 -22.53 10.36
C LEU A 289 14.48 -23.67 10.90
N VAL A 290 15.56 -23.31 11.58
CA VAL A 290 16.50 -24.26 12.18
C VAL A 290 16.52 -24.07 13.69
N LEU A 291 16.13 -25.12 14.42
CA LEU A 291 16.09 -25.16 15.88
C LEU A 291 17.26 -25.99 16.38
N ILE A 292 18.15 -25.41 17.17
CA ILE A 292 19.38 -26.05 17.65
C ILE A 292 19.36 -26.12 19.17
N SER A 293 19.49 -27.32 19.72
CA SER A 293 19.51 -27.55 21.17
C SER A 293 20.14 -28.89 21.50
N PRO A 294 20.92 -29.01 22.59
CA PRO A 294 21.38 -30.30 23.10
C PRO A 294 20.22 -31.21 23.55
N ALA A 295 19.02 -30.66 23.75
CA ALA A 295 17.81 -31.42 24.03
C ALA A 295 17.36 -32.32 22.86
N PHE A 296 17.83 -32.07 21.64
CA PHE A 296 17.39 -32.80 20.44
C PHE A 296 18.31 -33.97 20.12
N LYS A 297 17.74 -35.03 19.53
CA LYS A 297 18.52 -36.16 19.00
C LYS A 297 19.48 -35.69 17.91
N ARG A 298 20.70 -36.22 17.97
CA ARG A 298 21.71 -35.95 16.94
C ARG A 298 21.35 -36.67 15.65
N LYS A 299 21.31 -35.93 14.54
CA LYS A 299 20.97 -36.46 13.21
C LYS A 299 22.07 -37.34 12.61
N VAL A 300 21.65 -38.25 11.73
CA VAL A 300 22.53 -39.14 10.96
C VAL A 300 22.32 -38.89 9.46
N GLY A 301 22.53 -37.64 9.03
CA GLY A 301 22.43 -37.24 7.63
C GLY A 301 21.44 -36.10 7.37
N MET A 302 21.38 -35.70 6.10
CA MET A 302 20.41 -34.71 5.63
C MET A 302 19.02 -35.36 5.58
N GLU A 303 18.12 -34.91 6.44
CA GLU A 303 16.70 -35.21 6.32
C GLU A 303 16.01 -34.14 5.47
N ASN A 304 14.98 -34.53 4.72
CA ASN A 304 14.15 -33.54 4.03
C ASN A 304 13.44 -32.67 5.08
N PRO A 305 13.61 -31.34 5.05
CA PRO A 305 12.98 -30.46 6.02
C PRO A 305 11.46 -30.56 5.91
N GLY A 306 10.78 -30.71 7.05
CA GLY A 306 9.32 -30.65 7.10
C GLY A 306 8.82 -29.24 6.77
N VAL A 307 7.54 -29.09 6.46
CA VAL A 307 6.91 -27.78 6.22
C VAL A 307 6.11 -27.37 7.45
N VAL A 308 6.31 -26.14 7.92
CA VAL A 308 5.53 -25.53 9.01
C VAL A 308 5.05 -24.15 8.60
N GLU A 309 4.05 -23.61 9.28
CA GLU A 309 3.66 -22.21 9.10
C GLU A 309 4.48 -21.33 10.05
N GLN A 310 4.83 -20.11 9.63
CA GLN A 310 5.61 -19.20 10.47
C GLN A 310 4.95 -18.92 11.85
N VAL A 311 3.61 -18.94 11.88
CA VAL A 311 2.81 -18.73 13.10
C VAL A 311 2.94 -19.85 14.13
N ASP A 312 3.40 -21.04 13.73
CA ASP A 312 3.57 -22.20 14.61
C ASP A 312 4.75 -22.02 15.58
N LEU A 313 5.68 -21.09 15.27
CA LEU A 313 6.80 -20.77 16.14
C LEU A 313 6.36 -20.15 17.47
N THR A 314 5.35 -19.27 17.45
CA THR A 314 4.86 -18.58 18.66
C THR A 314 4.37 -19.53 19.76
N PRO A 315 3.40 -20.44 19.53
CA PRO A 315 2.94 -21.37 20.58
C PRO A 315 4.04 -22.34 20.99
N THR A 316 4.93 -22.72 20.08
CA THR A 316 6.09 -23.59 20.36
C THR A 316 7.05 -22.93 21.35
N LEU A 317 7.44 -21.68 21.11
CA LEU A 317 8.32 -20.92 22.00
C LEU A 317 7.64 -20.58 23.33
N ALA A 318 6.36 -20.22 23.30
CA ALA A 318 5.59 -19.92 24.52
C ALA A 318 5.62 -21.13 25.48
N LEU A 319 5.23 -22.31 24.99
CA LEU A 319 5.24 -23.52 25.80
C LEU A 319 6.65 -23.96 26.20
N GLY A 320 7.63 -23.87 25.29
CA GLY A 320 9.02 -24.22 25.57
C GLY A 320 9.66 -23.36 26.67
N LEU A 321 9.20 -22.11 26.85
CA LEU A 321 9.66 -21.19 27.88
C LEU A 321 8.76 -21.15 29.14
N GLY A 322 7.68 -21.94 29.18
CA GLY A 322 6.71 -21.94 30.27
C GLY A 322 5.86 -20.67 30.35
N LEU A 323 5.58 -20.05 29.19
CA LEU A 323 4.78 -18.84 29.05
C LEU A 323 3.36 -19.17 28.55
N PRO A 324 2.35 -18.31 28.83
CA PRO A 324 1.04 -18.42 28.19
C PRO A 324 1.15 -18.25 26.67
N ILE A 325 0.37 -19.03 25.93
CA ILE A 325 0.22 -18.85 24.47
C ILE A 325 -0.57 -17.57 24.22
N SER A 326 -0.10 -16.76 23.27
CA SER A 326 -0.81 -15.55 22.81
C SER A 326 -2.27 -15.87 22.47
N GLN A 327 -3.20 -15.07 22.98
CA GLN A 327 -4.63 -15.32 22.86
C GLN A 327 -5.10 -15.49 21.39
N ASN A 328 -4.58 -14.67 20.49
CA ASN A 328 -4.94 -14.65 19.07
C ASN A 328 -4.04 -15.54 18.20
N SER A 329 -3.22 -16.40 18.81
CA SER A 329 -2.39 -17.36 18.07
C SER A 329 -3.28 -18.36 17.35
N VAL A 330 -3.13 -18.48 16.03
CA VAL A 330 -3.71 -19.55 15.22
C VAL A 330 -2.72 -20.69 14.98
N GLY A 331 -1.47 -20.52 15.36
CA GLY A 331 -0.42 -21.52 15.23
C GLY A 331 -0.65 -22.73 16.13
N HIS A 332 -0.06 -23.85 15.74
CA HIS A 332 -0.01 -25.08 16.51
C HIS A 332 1.44 -25.49 16.82
N VAL A 333 1.66 -26.24 17.90
CA VAL A 333 3.01 -26.58 18.36
C VAL A 333 3.74 -27.48 17.37
N ILE A 334 5.02 -27.19 17.11
CA ILE A 334 5.91 -28.01 16.30
C ILE A 334 6.29 -29.29 17.07
N PRO A 335 5.84 -30.49 16.64
CA PRO A 335 5.94 -31.70 17.46
C PRO A 335 7.38 -32.12 17.77
N GLY A 336 8.31 -31.89 16.84
CA GLY A 336 9.73 -32.25 17.01
C GLY A 336 10.37 -31.63 18.26
N VAL A 337 9.91 -30.43 18.66
CA VAL A 337 10.44 -29.74 19.87
C VAL A 337 10.06 -30.48 21.16
N LEU A 338 8.97 -31.25 21.14
CA LEU A 338 8.45 -31.97 22.31
C LEU A 338 8.88 -33.43 22.38
N GLU A 339 9.53 -33.97 21.34
CA GLU A 339 9.68 -35.42 21.14
C GLU A 339 10.43 -36.12 22.30
N GLU A 340 11.44 -35.48 22.87
CA GLU A 340 12.25 -36.03 23.98
C GLU A 340 11.63 -35.81 25.37
N SER A 341 10.51 -35.09 25.47
CA SER A 341 9.79 -34.90 26.74
C SER A 341 8.94 -36.12 27.10
N SER A 342 8.54 -36.26 28.37
CA SER A 342 7.70 -37.38 28.79
C SER A 342 6.35 -37.35 28.06
N ILE A 343 5.76 -38.52 27.79
CA ILE A 343 4.45 -38.57 27.11
C ILE A 343 3.38 -37.77 27.85
N ARG A 344 3.45 -37.67 29.19
CA ARG A 344 2.56 -36.84 29.99
C ARG A 344 2.73 -35.36 29.65
N ASP A 345 3.97 -34.89 29.60
CA ASP A 345 4.28 -33.49 29.28
C ASP A 345 3.88 -33.17 27.84
N GLN A 346 4.16 -34.07 26.88
CA GLN A 346 3.71 -33.92 25.50
C GLN A 346 2.18 -33.76 25.41
N LEU A 347 1.42 -34.65 26.05
CA LEU A 347 -0.04 -34.56 26.09
C LEU A 347 -0.52 -33.29 26.79
N ARG A 348 0.18 -32.84 27.83
CA ARG A 348 -0.15 -31.59 28.54
C ARG A 348 0.10 -30.37 27.67
N PHE A 349 1.22 -30.28 26.96
CA PHE A 349 1.52 -29.19 26.02
C PHE A 349 0.47 -29.10 24.91
N LEU A 350 0.13 -30.24 24.29
CA LEU A 350 -0.90 -30.30 23.24
C LEU A 350 -2.28 -29.94 23.77
N HIS A 351 -2.61 -30.34 25.00
CA HIS A 351 -3.86 -29.93 25.64
C HIS A 351 -3.94 -28.42 25.84
N LEU A 352 -2.86 -27.76 26.28
CA LEU A 352 -2.82 -26.31 26.47
C LEU A 352 -3.01 -25.54 25.15
N ASN A 353 -2.31 -25.94 24.09
CA ASN A 353 -2.47 -25.32 22.78
C ASN A 353 -3.85 -25.60 22.18
N GLY A 354 -4.36 -26.83 22.29
CA GLY A 354 -5.71 -27.17 21.87
C GLY A 354 -6.79 -26.38 22.62
N HIS A 355 -6.60 -26.14 23.92
CA HIS A 355 -7.53 -25.31 24.69
C HIS A 355 -7.52 -23.87 24.21
N GLN A 356 -6.34 -23.25 24.03
CA GLN A 356 -6.23 -21.89 23.50
C GLN A 356 -6.89 -21.76 22.12
N LEU A 357 -6.61 -22.68 21.19
CA LEU A 357 -7.26 -22.70 19.88
C LEU A 357 -8.78 -22.89 20.00
N SER A 358 -9.25 -23.73 20.92
CA SER A 358 -10.69 -23.94 21.13
C SER A 358 -11.40 -22.70 21.68
N CYS A 359 -10.74 -21.91 22.53
CA CYS A 359 -11.24 -20.62 23.00
C CYS A 359 -11.30 -19.61 21.86
N LEU A 360 -10.24 -19.54 21.05
CA LEU A 360 -10.22 -18.68 19.86
C LEU A 360 -11.31 -19.07 18.86
N LEU A 361 -11.54 -20.36 18.65
CA LEU A 361 -12.59 -20.90 17.78
C LEU A 361 -13.98 -20.53 18.29
N LYS A 362 -14.21 -20.65 19.60
CA LYS A 362 -15.46 -20.24 20.27
C LYS A 362 -15.75 -18.76 20.07
N ASP A 363 -14.73 -17.92 20.12
CA ASP A 363 -14.89 -16.47 19.93
C ASP A 363 -15.08 -16.09 18.45
N SER A 364 -14.61 -16.92 17.52
CA SER A 364 -14.52 -16.57 16.10
C SER A 364 -15.56 -17.24 15.20
N ILE A 365 -16.15 -18.37 15.62
CA ILE A 365 -17.04 -19.20 14.79
C ILE A 365 -18.41 -19.39 15.49
N PRO A 366 -19.52 -18.88 14.89
CA PRO A 366 -20.87 -19.29 15.28
C PRO A 366 -21.01 -20.81 15.12
N ASP A 367 -21.59 -21.50 16.11
CA ASP A 367 -21.68 -22.97 16.13
C ASP A 367 -20.33 -23.73 16.17
N TYR A 368 -19.26 -23.16 16.75
CA TYR A 368 -17.95 -23.81 16.90
C TYR A 368 -18.00 -25.26 17.44
N LYS A 369 -19.05 -25.64 18.18
CA LYS A 369 -19.26 -26.99 18.69
C LYS A 369 -19.40 -28.07 17.61
N LYS A 370 -19.83 -27.70 16.40
CA LYS A 370 -19.96 -28.60 15.23
C LYS A 370 -18.69 -28.64 14.39
N ASP A 371 -17.66 -27.86 14.74
CA ASP A 371 -16.39 -27.88 14.01
C ASP A 371 -15.67 -29.22 14.22
N VAL A 372 -15.20 -29.81 13.11
CA VAL A 372 -14.56 -31.12 13.11
C VAL A 372 -13.30 -31.14 14.00
N GLY A 373 -12.51 -30.07 13.98
CA GLY A 373 -11.31 -29.95 14.81
C GLY A 373 -11.65 -29.84 16.30
N PHE A 374 -12.70 -29.09 16.64
CA PHE A 374 -13.18 -29.00 18.01
C PHE A 374 -13.73 -30.33 18.54
N GLU A 375 -14.51 -31.07 17.74
CA GLU A 375 -15.00 -32.41 18.10
C GLU A 375 -13.83 -33.38 18.33
N GLN A 376 -12.85 -33.40 17.43
CA GLN A 376 -11.63 -34.20 17.58
C GLN A 376 -10.87 -33.82 18.85
N PHE A 377 -10.77 -32.53 19.19
CA PHE A 377 -10.14 -32.06 20.41
C PHE A 377 -10.88 -32.55 21.67
N ARG A 378 -12.22 -32.53 21.69
CA ARG A 378 -13.02 -33.08 22.80
C ARG A 378 -12.80 -34.59 22.97
N VAL A 379 -12.71 -35.33 21.87
CA VAL A 379 -12.42 -36.77 21.90
C VAL A 379 -11.01 -37.02 22.45
N ALA A 380 -10.01 -36.26 22.00
CA ALA A 380 -8.64 -36.35 22.48
C ALA A 380 -8.53 -36.00 23.98
N GLU A 381 -9.22 -34.96 24.44
CA GLU A 381 -9.25 -34.58 25.86
C GLU A 381 -9.86 -35.67 26.76
N LYS A 382 -10.97 -36.27 26.32
CA LYS A 382 -11.58 -37.39 27.05
C LYS A 382 -10.65 -38.61 27.09
N ALA A 383 -9.98 -38.92 25.98
CA ALA A 383 -9.01 -40.01 25.90
C ALA A 383 -7.78 -39.74 26.79
N HIS A 384 -7.32 -38.48 26.86
CA HIS A 384 -6.27 -38.04 27.77
C HIS A 384 -6.69 -38.23 29.24
N GLY A 385 -7.90 -37.85 29.62
CA GLY A 385 -8.40 -38.06 30.99
C GLY A 385 -8.45 -39.55 31.39
N ASN A 386 -8.82 -40.43 30.46
CA ASN A 386 -8.77 -41.89 30.67
C ASN A 386 -7.34 -42.42 30.78
N TRP A 387 -6.43 -41.92 29.94
CA TRP A 387 -5.01 -42.24 30.00
C TRP A 387 -4.38 -41.81 31.32
N MET A 388 -4.71 -40.60 31.79
CA MET A 388 -4.25 -40.04 33.05
C MET A 388 -4.69 -40.88 34.24
N LYS A 389 -5.95 -41.36 34.24
CA LYS A 389 -6.46 -42.26 35.28
C LYS A 389 -5.60 -43.52 35.39
N LEU A 390 -5.35 -44.22 34.28
CA LEU A 390 -4.53 -45.44 34.27
C LEU A 390 -3.06 -45.17 34.63
N TYR A 391 -2.54 -44.01 34.21
CA TYR A 391 -1.19 -43.57 34.55
C TYR A 391 -1.02 -43.34 36.06
N LEU A 392 -2.00 -42.68 36.71
CA LEU A 392 -1.99 -42.43 38.16
C LEU A 392 -2.24 -43.69 38.99
N GLU A 393 -2.96 -44.68 38.45
CA GLU A 393 -3.12 -46.02 39.04
C GLU A 393 -1.84 -46.87 38.98
N GLY A 394 -0.74 -46.34 38.41
CA GLY A 394 0.57 -46.98 38.39
C GLY A 394 0.75 -48.04 37.29
N ASN A 395 -0.12 -48.06 36.28
CA ASN A 395 -0.01 -48.99 35.17
C ASN A 395 1.20 -48.61 34.28
N THR A 396 2.14 -49.53 34.07
CA THR A 396 3.33 -49.30 33.22
C THR A 396 3.32 -50.15 31.95
N SER A 397 2.19 -50.74 31.59
CA SER A 397 2.06 -51.63 30.44
C SER A 397 2.41 -50.96 29.11
N GLU A 398 2.89 -51.76 28.16
CA GLU A 398 3.06 -51.34 26.75
C GLU A 398 1.75 -50.80 26.17
N VAL A 399 0.61 -51.33 26.63
CA VAL A 399 -0.73 -50.86 26.30
C VAL A 399 -0.93 -49.39 26.69
N LEU A 400 -0.48 -48.96 27.88
CA LEU A 400 -0.57 -47.55 28.29
C LEU A 400 0.29 -46.64 27.42
N THR A 401 1.48 -47.09 27.04
CA THR A 401 2.39 -46.34 26.16
C THR A 401 1.79 -46.19 24.76
N ASN A 402 1.25 -47.27 24.19
CA ASN A 402 0.58 -47.26 22.89
C ASN A 402 -0.70 -46.41 22.92
N MET A 403 -1.44 -46.43 24.03
CA MET A 403 -2.59 -45.55 24.22
C MET A 403 -2.16 -44.08 24.28
N GLY A 404 -1.08 -43.75 25.00
CA GLY A 404 -0.52 -42.40 25.05
C GLY A 404 -0.12 -41.87 23.67
N LYS A 405 0.59 -42.69 22.88
CA LYS A 405 0.93 -42.38 21.47
C LYS A 405 -0.31 -42.17 20.60
N LYS A 406 -1.37 -42.94 20.83
CA LYS A 406 -2.65 -42.76 20.13
C LYS A 406 -3.31 -41.42 20.49
N VAL A 407 -3.35 -41.04 21.76
CA VAL A 407 -3.90 -39.75 22.22
C VAL A 407 -3.06 -38.59 21.68
N LEU A 408 -1.72 -38.73 21.66
CA LEU A 408 -0.81 -37.76 21.08
C LEU A 408 -1.17 -37.46 19.61
N LYS A 409 -1.34 -38.52 18.80
CA LYS A 409 -1.75 -38.40 17.40
C LYS A 409 -3.11 -37.73 17.26
N GLN A 410 -4.09 -38.09 18.09
CA GLN A 410 -5.42 -37.47 18.08
C GLN A 410 -5.37 -35.97 18.38
N TYR A 411 -4.53 -35.55 19.33
CA TYR A 411 -4.34 -34.12 19.59
C TYR A 411 -3.71 -33.40 18.40
N LEU A 412 -2.64 -33.95 17.81
CA LEU A 412 -1.98 -33.32 16.66
C LEU A 412 -2.95 -33.12 15.49
N GLU A 413 -3.76 -34.13 15.17
CA GLU A 413 -4.80 -34.04 14.14
C GLU A 413 -5.86 -32.96 14.49
N ALA A 414 -6.32 -32.92 15.74
CA ALA A 414 -7.30 -31.93 16.20
C ALA A 414 -6.76 -30.48 16.14
N LEU A 415 -5.51 -30.26 16.57
CA LEU A 415 -4.85 -28.96 16.56
C LEU A 415 -4.68 -28.46 15.11
N ALA A 416 -4.20 -29.32 14.21
CA ALA A 416 -4.07 -28.99 12.79
C ALA A 416 -5.43 -28.65 12.15
N ALA A 417 -6.47 -29.41 12.48
CA ALA A 417 -7.83 -29.15 12.00
C ALA A 417 -8.39 -27.81 12.51
N MET A 418 -8.26 -27.51 13.81
CA MET A 418 -8.70 -26.23 14.39
C MET A 418 -7.90 -25.03 13.83
N SER A 419 -6.57 -25.16 13.72
CA SER A 419 -5.71 -24.14 13.13
C SER A 419 -6.09 -23.86 11.66
N SER A 420 -6.38 -24.92 10.89
CA SER A 420 -6.88 -24.80 9.51
C SER A 420 -8.24 -24.10 9.45
N ALA A 421 -9.17 -24.43 10.35
CA ALA A 421 -10.49 -23.80 10.42
C ALA A 421 -10.39 -22.30 10.75
N LEU A 422 -9.56 -21.92 11.73
CA LEU A 422 -9.27 -20.53 12.10
C LEU A 422 -8.58 -19.77 10.96
N SER A 423 -7.60 -20.40 10.30
CA SER A 423 -6.92 -19.84 9.14
C SER A 423 -7.86 -19.55 7.97
N LYS A 424 -8.96 -20.30 7.82
CA LYS A 424 -10.01 -20.04 6.82
C LYS A 424 -10.91 -18.87 7.20
N GLN A 425 -11.08 -18.57 8.50
CA GLN A 425 -11.86 -17.40 8.96
C GLN A 425 -11.21 -16.08 8.57
N LEU A 426 -9.87 -16.04 8.46
CA LEU A 426 -9.12 -14.89 7.93
C LEU A 426 -9.45 -14.57 6.47
N GLY A 427 -10.29 -15.36 5.77
CA GLY A 427 -10.82 -15.05 4.44
C GLY A 427 -12.29 -14.59 4.43
N LYS A 428 -12.90 -14.31 5.60
CA LYS A 428 -14.29 -13.82 5.65
C LYS A 428 -14.36 -12.33 5.37
N TYR A 429 -15.17 -12.00 4.38
CA TYR A 429 -15.46 -10.64 3.95
C TYR A 429 -16.62 -10.04 4.77
N ASP A 430 -16.52 -8.77 5.15
CA ASP A 430 -17.68 -8.01 5.62
C ASP A 430 -18.50 -7.57 4.40
N MET A 431 -19.38 -8.49 4.00
CA MET A 431 -20.23 -8.34 2.83
C MET A 431 -21.11 -7.09 2.90
N TYR A 432 -21.55 -6.65 4.09
CA TYR A 432 -22.42 -5.49 4.19
C TYR A 432 -21.65 -4.20 3.90
N SER A 433 -20.47 -4.01 4.48
CA SER A 433 -19.60 -2.87 4.15
C SER A 433 -19.16 -2.88 2.68
N MET A 434 -18.83 -4.05 2.12
CA MET A 434 -18.52 -4.20 0.70
C MET A 434 -19.69 -3.78 -0.20
N ILE A 435 -20.89 -4.30 0.05
CA ILE A 435 -22.08 -3.99 -0.75
C ILE A 435 -22.43 -2.50 -0.63
N ALA A 436 -22.38 -1.92 0.57
CA ALA A 436 -22.63 -0.50 0.78
C ALA A 436 -21.63 0.39 0.01
N GLY A 437 -20.32 0.09 0.11
CA GLY A 437 -19.28 0.80 -0.64
C GLY A 437 -19.45 0.65 -2.16
N MET A 438 -19.77 -0.55 -2.64
CA MET A 438 -20.05 -0.81 -4.05
C MET A 438 -21.25 -0.02 -4.56
N ILE A 439 -22.36 0.01 -3.80
CA ILE A 439 -23.56 0.78 -4.17
C ILE A 439 -23.21 2.27 -4.27
N PHE A 440 -22.42 2.82 -3.33
CA PHE A 440 -21.97 4.20 -3.41
C PHE A 440 -21.17 4.51 -4.67
N VAL A 441 -20.14 3.72 -4.96
CA VAL A 441 -19.31 3.91 -6.15
C VAL A 441 -20.15 3.81 -7.43
N PHE A 442 -21.03 2.81 -7.52
CA PHE A 442 -21.86 2.60 -8.70
C PHE A 442 -22.92 3.71 -8.89
N GLN A 443 -23.56 4.19 -7.82
CA GLN A 443 -24.48 5.32 -7.88
C GLN A 443 -23.79 6.58 -8.40
N LEU A 444 -22.58 6.87 -7.90
CA LEU A 444 -21.78 8.01 -8.32
C LEU A 444 -21.35 7.91 -9.78
N LEU A 445 -20.89 6.73 -10.22
CA LEU A 445 -20.55 6.49 -11.62
C LEU A 445 -21.76 6.68 -12.54
N LEU A 446 -22.93 6.15 -12.19
CA LEU A 446 -24.13 6.33 -13.01
C LEU A 446 -24.54 7.80 -13.12
N VAL A 447 -24.44 8.56 -12.03
CA VAL A 447 -24.68 10.01 -12.03
C VAL A 447 -23.67 10.72 -12.94
N LEU A 448 -22.39 10.33 -12.90
CA LEU A 448 -21.35 10.83 -13.81
C LEU A 448 -21.61 10.45 -15.27
N LEU A 449 -22.16 9.27 -15.57
CA LEU A 449 -22.48 8.88 -16.95
C LEU A 449 -23.69 9.66 -17.49
N LEU A 450 -24.75 9.83 -16.70
CA LEU A 450 -25.96 10.53 -17.12
C LEU A 450 -25.76 12.05 -17.28
N ALA A 451 -24.83 12.64 -16.53
CA ALA A 451 -24.47 14.05 -16.63
C ALA A 451 -23.59 14.36 -17.85
N MET A 452 -23.03 13.35 -18.53
CA MET A 452 -22.06 13.53 -19.61
C MET A 452 -22.53 14.48 -20.74
N PRO A 453 -23.78 14.40 -21.26
CA PRO A 453 -24.23 15.28 -22.34
C PRO A 453 -24.25 16.76 -21.94
N GLU A 454 -24.59 17.07 -20.68
CA GLU A 454 -24.56 18.44 -20.16
C GLU A 454 -23.14 18.87 -19.81
N ALA A 455 -22.36 17.96 -19.21
CA ALA A 455 -21.01 18.25 -18.76
C ALA A 455 -20.04 18.54 -19.91
N LEU A 456 -20.20 17.86 -21.04
CA LEU A 456 -19.42 18.05 -22.27
C LEU A 456 -20.09 19.04 -23.25
N SER A 457 -21.18 19.70 -22.84
CA SER A 457 -21.81 20.74 -23.65
C SER A 457 -20.95 22.02 -23.71
N GLY A 458 -21.29 22.93 -24.61
CA GLY A 458 -20.59 24.21 -24.76
C GLY A 458 -20.66 25.12 -23.52
N SER A 459 -21.58 24.87 -22.58
CA SER A 459 -21.66 25.61 -21.32
C SER A 459 -20.80 25.00 -20.20
N ALA A 460 -20.30 23.76 -20.36
CA ALA A 460 -19.55 23.00 -19.36
C ALA A 460 -20.14 23.12 -17.94
N ALA A 461 -21.46 22.97 -17.84
CA ALA A 461 -22.17 23.03 -16.58
C ALA A 461 -23.29 21.97 -16.55
N VAL A 462 -23.42 21.33 -15.39
CA VAL A 462 -24.44 20.31 -15.10
C VAL A 462 -25.50 20.94 -14.21
N ASP A 463 -26.79 20.77 -14.55
CA ASP A 463 -27.88 21.23 -13.70
C ASP A 463 -28.37 20.11 -12.78
N LEU A 464 -27.91 20.12 -11.54
CA LEU A 464 -28.25 19.10 -10.55
C LEU A 464 -29.62 19.40 -9.90
N PRO A 465 -30.61 18.50 -9.97
CA PRO A 465 -31.93 18.68 -9.35
C PRO A 465 -31.92 18.46 -7.81
N VAL A 466 -30.89 18.94 -7.10
CA VAL A 466 -30.64 18.66 -5.68
C VAL A 466 -31.84 19.01 -4.79
N LEU A 467 -32.36 20.23 -4.88
CA LEU A 467 -33.43 20.71 -4.00
C LEU A 467 -34.75 19.94 -4.22
N SER A 468 -35.10 19.70 -5.49
CA SER A 468 -36.29 18.91 -5.85
C SER A 468 -36.15 17.44 -5.41
N SER A 469 -34.94 16.88 -5.47
CA SER A 469 -34.70 15.50 -5.03
C SER A 469 -34.75 15.37 -3.51
N LEU A 470 -34.13 16.29 -2.76
CA LEU A 470 -34.09 16.26 -1.29
C LEU A 470 -35.44 16.54 -0.63
N LEU A 471 -36.30 17.36 -1.25
CA LEU A 471 -37.64 17.65 -0.74
C LEU A 471 -38.70 16.65 -1.21
N SER A 472 -38.30 15.62 -1.97
CA SER A 472 -39.24 14.65 -2.54
C SER A 472 -39.69 13.61 -1.51
N LEU A 473 -40.96 13.19 -1.56
CA LEU A 473 -41.46 12.07 -0.74
C LEU A 473 -40.63 10.77 -0.91
N PRO A 474 -40.21 10.37 -2.13
CA PRO A 474 -39.33 9.21 -2.33
C PRO A 474 -38.03 9.26 -1.53
N PHE A 475 -37.44 10.45 -1.34
CA PHE A 475 -36.21 10.60 -0.56
C PHE A 475 -36.41 10.16 0.90
N TYR A 476 -37.44 10.66 1.56
CA TYR A 476 -37.73 10.31 2.96
C TYR A 476 -38.13 8.83 3.11
N LEU A 477 -38.90 8.28 2.17
CA LEU A 477 -39.27 6.86 2.16
C LEU A 477 -38.04 5.96 1.98
N LEU A 478 -37.12 6.33 1.09
CA LEU A 478 -35.89 5.57 0.87
C LEU A 478 -34.95 5.65 2.07
N CYS A 479 -34.85 6.81 2.74
CA CYS A 479 -34.12 6.94 4.01
C CYS A 479 -34.69 6.00 5.08
N LEU A 480 -36.02 5.93 5.22
CA LEU A 480 -36.67 5.01 6.17
C LEU A 480 -36.43 3.54 5.79
N LEU A 481 -36.50 3.21 4.51
CA LEU A 481 -36.25 1.85 4.01
C LEU A 481 -34.80 1.43 4.25
N LEU A 482 -33.81 2.25 3.89
CA LEU A 482 -32.40 1.92 4.09
C LEU A 482 -32.02 1.87 5.57
N ALA A 483 -32.62 2.73 6.40
CA ALA A 483 -32.45 2.66 7.85
C ALA A 483 -33.06 1.38 8.44
N SER A 484 -34.23 0.93 7.96
CA SER A 484 -34.84 -0.32 8.41
C SER A 484 -34.04 -1.55 7.94
N VAL A 485 -33.52 -1.54 6.71
CA VAL A 485 -32.57 -2.54 6.22
C VAL A 485 -31.31 -2.57 7.08
N HIS A 486 -30.75 -1.41 7.45
CA HIS A 486 -29.59 -1.34 8.34
C HIS A 486 -29.88 -1.96 9.70
N VAL A 487 -31.00 -1.59 10.35
CA VAL A 487 -31.43 -2.20 11.62
C VAL A 487 -31.59 -3.72 11.46
N LEU A 488 -32.26 -4.18 10.40
CA LEU A 488 -32.46 -5.60 10.14
C LEU A 488 -31.13 -6.33 10.01
N VAL A 489 -30.22 -5.84 9.16
CA VAL A 489 -28.89 -6.45 8.96
C VAL A 489 -28.09 -6.45 10.25
N CYS A 490 -28.05 -5.34 10.99
CA CYS A 490 -27.28 -5.26 12.23
C CYS A 490 -27.88 -6.08 13.38
N THR A 491 -29.16 -6.42 13.33
CA THR A 491 -29.81 -7.32 14.30
C THR A 491 -29.78 -8.79 13.87
N SER A 492 -29.70 -9.08 12.57
CA SER A 492 -29.63 -10.44 12.03
C SER A 492 -28.20 -10.96 11.80
N ALA A 493 -27.20 -10.08 11.73
CA ALA A 493 -25.83 -10.46 11.44
C ALA A 493 -25.22 -11.24 12.62
N GLU A 494 -24.87 -12.51 12.37
CA GLU A 494 -24.15 -13.36 13.32
C GLU A 494 -22.66 -12.97 13.44
N SER A 495 -22.15 -12.11 12.56
CA SER A 495 -20.75 -11.67 12.49
C SER A 495 -20.60 -10.16 12.66
N SER A 496 -19.47 -9.71 13.21
CA SER A 496 -19.15 -8.29 13.37
C SER A 496 -19.06 -7.58 12.00
N CYS A 497 -19.97 -6.65 11.72
CA CYS A 497 -19.93 -5.77 10.55
C CYS A 497 -19.40 -4.39 10.95
N TYR A 498 -18.45 -3.84 10.18
CA TYR A 498 -17.90 -2.51 10.41
C TYR A 498 -18.96 -1.41 10.27
N PHE A 499 -19.78 -1.47 9.21
CA PHE A 499 -20.82 -0.47 8.99
C PHE A 499 -21.85 -0.43 10.15
N CYS A 500 -22.12 -1.56 10.81
CA CYS A 500 -22.95 -1.64 12.02
C CYS A 500 -22.27 -1.07 13.28
N SER A 501 -20.94 -0.96 13.29
CA SER A 501 -20.17 -0.37 14.40
C SER A 501 -20.06 1.15 14.33
N LEU A 502 -20.47 1.76 13.21
CA LEU A 502 -20.46 3.21 13.04
C LEU A 502 -21.49 3.89 13.96
N SER A 503 -21.21 5.13 14.33
CA SER A 503 -22.18 5.93 15.07
C SER A 503 -23.43 6.16 14.21
N TRP A 504 -24.60 6.17 14.84
CA TRP A 504 -25.87 6.40 14.14
C TRP A 504 -25.87 7.68 13.30
N GLY A 505 -25.15 8.74 13.71
CA GLY A 505 -25.00 9.95 12.92
C GLY A 505 -24.30 9.71 11.57
N LEU A 506 -23.23 8.91 11.54
CA LEU A 506 -22.53 8.54 10.31
C LEU A 506 -23.38 7.62 9.44
N VAL A 507 -24.10 6.67 10.05
CA VAL A 507 -25.04 5.80 9.34
C VAL A 507 -26.16 6.61 8.69
N PHE A 508 -26.78 7.53 9.42
CA PHE A 508 -27.83 8.41 8.86
C PHE A 508 -27.29 9.29 7.75
N ALA A 509 -26.07 9.83 7.87
CA ALA A 509 -25.43 10.60 6.81
C ALA A 509 -25.22 9.75 5.54
N ALA A 510 -24.73 8.52 5.70
CA ALA A 510 -24.53 7.56 4.60
C ALA A 510 -25.86 7.18 3.92
N VAL A 511 -26.89 6.87 4.72
CA VAL A 511 -28.24 6.56 4.22
C VAL A 511 -28.85 7.75 3.48
N ALA A 512 -28.81 8.94 4.08
CA ALA A 512 -29.31 10.16 3.46
C ALA A 512 -28.57 10.48 2.15
N PHE A 513 -27.25 10.32 2.13
CA PHE A 513 -26.46 10.50 0.93
C PHE A 513 -26.86 9.52 -0.19
N SER A 514 -26.98 8.22 0.12
CA SER A 514 -27.40 7.22 -0.87
C SER A 514 -28.81 7.52 -1.42
N SER A 515 -29.74 7.87 -0.52
CA SER A 515 -31.11 8.23 -0.92
C SER A 515 -31.14 9.46 -1.81
N ALA A 516 -30.35 10.49 -1.49
CA ALA A 516 -30.24 11.71 -2.29
C ALA A 516 -29.68 11.39 -3.69
N MET A 517 -28.59 10.62 -3.77
CA MET A 517 -27.99 10.22 -5.04
C MET A 517 -28.96 9.39 -5.89
N PHE A 518 -29.71 8.47 -5.28
CA PHE A 518 -30.73 7.70 -5.99
C PHE A 518 -31.85 8.59 -6.54
N CYS A 519 -32.37 9.54 -5.75
CA CYS A 519 -33.39 10.48 -6.23
C CYS A 519 -32.87 11.39 -7.35
N ILE A 520 -31.61 11.82 -7.28
CA ILE A 520 -30.95 12.58 -8.36
C ILE A 520 -30.83 11.72 -9.61
N LEU A 521 -30.42 10.45 -9.47
CA LEU A 521 -30.31 9.49 -10.57
C LEU A 521 -31.67 9.29 -11.28
N VAL A 522 -32.74 9.07 -10.51
CA VAL A 522 -34.10 8.93 -11.05
C VAL A 522 -34.54 10.21 -11.75
N SER A 523 -34.20 11.38 -11.20
CA SER A 523 -34.54 12.67 -11.81
C SER A 523 -33.81 12.86 -13.16
N PHE A 524 -32.53 12.51 -13.25
CA PHE A 524 -31.80 12.52 -14.51
C PHE A 524 -32.38 11.53 -15.52
N LEU A 525 -32.71 10.30 -15.09
CA LEU A 525 -33.35 9.31 -15.96
C LEU A 525 -34.71 9.81 -16.48
N ALA A 526 -35.53 10.42 -15.62
CA ALA A 526 -36.82 10.99 -16.00
C ALA A 526 -36.68 12.16 -16.99
N GLN A 527 -35.64 12.99 -16.87
CA GLN A 527 -35.34 14.05 -17.84
C GLN A 527 -34.85 13.50 -19.19
N ARG A 528 -34.28 12.30 -19.22
CA ARG A 528 -33.67 11.69 -20.41
C ARG A 528 -34.58 10.67 -21.12
N LEU A 529 -35.60 10.13 -20.46
CA LEU A 529 -36.56 9.20 -21.06
C LEU A 529 -37.58 9.98 -21.92
N PRO A 530 -37.69 9.72 -23.24
CA PRO A 530 -38.69 10.37 -24.07
C PRO A 530 -40.02 9.60 -24.00
N LEU A 531 -40.88 9.84 -22.99
CA LEU A 531 -42.28 9.36 -22.93
C LEU A 531 -42.98 10.01 -21.70
N ALA A 532 -44.19 10.59 -21.68
CA ALA A 532 -45.14 11.06 -22.68
C ALA A 532 -46.22 11.90 -21.95
N ILE A 533 -46.72 12.93 -22.64
CA ILE A 533 -48.07 13.54 -22.64
C ILE A 533 -47.98 15.08 -22.66
N LYS A 534 -48.33 15.61 -23.83
CA LYS A 534 -48.89 16.94 -24.10
C LYS A 534 -49.56 17.58 -22.87
N ILE A 535 -48.94 18.58 -22.25
CA ILE A 535 -49.65 19.68 -21.59
C ILE A 535 -48.86 20.98 -21.78
N HIS A 536 -48.77 21.44 -23.02
CA HIS A 536 -48.85 22.85 -23.46
C HIS A 536 -48.30 22.92 -24.89
N GLY A 537 -49.21 23.07 -25.84
CA GLY A 537 -48.87 23.16 -27.25
C GLY A 537 -47.98 24.35 -27.54
N LYS A 538 -46.77 24.08 -28.04
CA LYS A 538 -46.06 24.84 -29.06
C LYS A 538 -45.19 23.83 -29.82
N SER A 539 -45.18 23.98 -31.14
CA SER A 539 -44.62 23.06 -32.14
C SER A 539 -43.14 22.68 -31.87
N PRO A 540 -42.69 21.49 -32.32
CA PRO A 540 -41.29 21.14 -32.29
C PRO A 540 -40.56 21.94 -33.37
N LEU A 541 -39.75 22.91 -32.95
CA LEU A 541 -38.69 23.44 -33.80
C LEU A 541 -37.72 22.29 -34.06
N LYS A 542 -37.41 22.02 -35.33
CA LYS A 542 -36.47 20.99 -35.80
C LYS A 542 -35.26 20.87 -34.87
N ASN A 543 -35.18 19.76 -34.14
CA ASN A 543 -33.91 19.29 -33.60
C ASN A 543 -33.01 19.02 -34.80
N THR A 544 -31.94 19.78 -34.92
CA THR A 544 -30.74 19.35 -35.64
C THR A 544 -30.31 18.03 -35.01
N SER A 545 -30.62 16.92 -35.67
CA SER A 545 -29.90 15.67 -35.50
C SER A 545 -28.45 15.95 -35.86
N SER A 546 -27.62 16.27 -34.87
CA SER A 546 -26.19 16.13 -35.02
C SER A 546 -25.93 14.64 -35.19
N ASP A 547 -25.70 14.18 -36.40
CA ASP A 547 -25.15 12.85 -36.62
C ASP A 547 -23.81 12.80 -35.88
N TRP A 548 -23.71 11.95 -34.85
CA TRP A 548 -22.44 11.69 -34.16
C TRP A 548 -21.55 10.88 -35.10
N SER A 549 -20.87 11.55 -36.03
CA SER A 549 -19.85 10.91 -36.86
C SER A 549 -18.60 10.67 -36.00
N PHE A 550 -18.48 9.48 -35.41
CA PHE A 550 -17.26 9.09 -34.71
C PHE A 550 -16.09 9.02 -35.69
N SER A 551 -14.96 9.65 -35.35
CA SER A 551 -13.73 9.44 -36.10
C SER A 551 -13.16 8.03 -35.84
N GLU A 552 -12.32 7.53 -36.74
CA GLU A 552 -11.60 6.26 -36.53
C GLU A 552 -10.79 6.28 -35.23
N LEU A 553 -10.24 7.44 -34.85
CA LEU A 553 -9.51 7.63 -33.61
C LEU A 553 -10.43 7.56 -32.38
N ASP A 554 -11.64 8.10 -32.44
CA ASP A 554 -12.60 8.01 -31.33
C ASP A 554 -12.99 6.57 -31.04
N ILE A 555 -13.22 5.78 -32.10
CA ILE A 555 -13.51 4.35 -31.98
C ILE A 555 -12.32 3.64 -31.35
N LEU A 556 -11.09 3.92 -31.78
CA LEU A 556 -9.88 3.33 -31.21
C LEU A 556 -9.72 3.66 -29.71
N LEU A 557 -9.85 4.93 -29.34
CA LEU A 557 -9.68 5.39 -27.96
C LEU A 557 -10.78 4.84 -27.04
N LEU A 558 -12.03 4.78 -27.51
CA LEU A 558 -13.14 4.21 -26.75
C LEU A 558 -13.00 2.69 -26.63
N ALA A 559 -12.78 1.99 -27.74
CA ALA A 559 -12.63 0.53 -27.75
C ALA A 559 -11.41 0.08 -26.94
N GLY A 560 -10.30 0.81 -26.99
CA GLY A 560 -9.12 0.51 -26.19
C GLY A 560 -9.34 0.71 -24.69
N THR A 561 -10.04 1.78 -24.29
CA THR A 561 -10.35 2.06 -22.87
C THR A 561 -11.34 1.03 -22.31
N VAL A 562 -12.37 0.67 -23.08
CA VAL A 562 -13.32 -0.41 -22.71
C VAL A 562 -12.60 -1.76 -22.70
N GLY A 563 -11.76 -2.02 -23.69
CA GLY A 563 -10.97 -3.26 -23.80
C GLY A 563 -10.03 -3.47 -22.61
N HIS A 564 -9.34 -2.41 -22.16
CA HIS A 564 -8.57 -2.43 -20.91
C HIS A 564 -9.44 -2.79 -19.71
N THR A 565 -10.58 -2.12 -19.55
CA THR A 565 -11.50 -2.39 -18.43
C THR A 565 -11.97 -3.85 -18.41
N LEU A 566 -12.28 -4.41 -19.58
CA LEU A 566 -12.65 -5.83 -19.73
C LEU A 566 -11.48 -6.78 -19.44
N SER A 567 -10.25 -6.39 -19.80
CA SER A 567 -9.05 -7.20 -19.56
C SER A 567 -8.80 -7.46 -18.07
N LEU A 568 -9.23 -6.53 -17.19
CA LEU A 568 -9.12 -6.68 -15.73
C LEU A 568 -9.89 -7.90 -15.17
N ALA A 569 -10.77 -8.52 -15.96
CA ALA A 569 -11.52 -9.70 -15.55
C ALA A 569 -10.70 -11.00 -15.48
N ALA A 570 -9.50 -11.01 -16.06
CA ALA A 570 -8.62 -12.17 -16.08
C ALA A 570 -7.36 -11.91 -15.26
N SER A 571 -6.99 -12.85 -14.38
CA SER A 571 -5.81 -12.70 -13.52
C SER A 571 -4.51 -12.52 -14.31
N SER A 572 -4.36 -13.22 -15.45
CA SER A 572 -3.17 -13.08 -16.31
C SER A 572 -3.04 -11.70 -16.94
N PHE A 573 -4.14 -11.07 -17.33
CA PHE A 573 -4.15 -9.71 -17.86
C PHE A 573 -3.95 -8.65 -16.78
N VAL A 574 -4.35 -8.93 -15.53
CA VAL A 574 -4.01 -8.07 -14.38
C VAL A 574 -2.52 -8.20 -14.04
N GLU A 575 -1.97 -9.41 -14.05
CA GLU A 575 -0.55 -9.65 -13.78
C GLU A 575 0.35 -9.01 -14.86
N GLU A 576 -0.03 -9.16 -16.13
CA GLU A 576 0.71 -8.68 -17.30
C GLU A 576 0.08 -7.42 -17.93
N GLU A 577 -0.57 -6.56 -17.13
CA GLU A 577 -1.34 -5.39 -17.61
C GLU A 577 -0.50 -4.42 -18.46
N HIS A 578 0.80 -4.36 -18.19
CA HIS A 578 1.75 -3.58 -18.99
C HIS A 578 1.71 -3.95 -20.48
N GLN A 579 1.48 -5.23 -20.83
CA GLN A 579 1.37 -5.65 -22.23
C GLN A 579 0.13 -5.03 -22.90
N THR A 580 -0.99 -4.92 -22.17
CA THR A 580 -2.20 -4.24 -22.64
C THR A 580 -1.90 -2.78 -22.95
N TRP A 581 -1.24 -2.06 -22.03
CA TRP A 581 -0.89 -0.66 -22.25
C TRP A 581 0.13 -0.47 -23.37
N TYR A 582 1.13 -1.34 -23.50
CA TYR A 582 2.09 -1.29 -24.61
C TYR A 582 1.41 -1.53 -25.95
N PHE A 583 0.47 -2.48 -26.03
CA PHE A 583 -0.31 -2.73 -27.24
C PHE A 583 -1.17 -1.52 -27.62
N LEU A 584 -1.90 -0.95 -26.66
CA LEU A 584 -2.75 0.22 -26.87
C LEU A 584 -1.92 1.44 -27.30
N LEU A 585 -0.78 1.68 -26.66
CA LEU A 585 0.09 2.80 -26.97
C LEU A 585 0.74 2.68 -28.37
N ASN A 586 1.20 1.49 -28.74
CA ASN A 586 1.77 1.26 -30.06
C ASN A 586 0.70 1.48 -31.16
N THR A 587 -0.51 0.98 -30.92
CA THR A 587 -1.64 1.16 -31.84
C THR A 587 -2.01 2.64 -31.97
N LEU A 588 -2.02 3.38 -30.87
CA LEU A 588 -2.25 4.83 -30.88
C LEU A 588 -1.18 5.58 -31.69
N CYS A 589 0.11 5.25 -31.51
CA CYS A 589 1.19 5.91 -32.26
C CYS A 589 1.05 5.67 -33.77
N LEU A 590 0.63 4.48 -34.20
CA LEU A 590 0.37 4.16 -35.61
C LEU A 590 -0.85 4.92 -36.15
N ALA A 591 -1.93 5.03 -35.37
CA ALA A 591 -3.10 5.81 -35.75
C ALA A 591 -2.76 7.31 -35.91
N ILE A 592 -2.01 7.88 -34.96
CA ILE A 592 -1.52 9.27 -35.06
C ILE A 592 -0.63 9.44 -36.29
N PHE A 593 0.27 8.48 -36.57
CA PHE A 593 1.11 8.52 -37.78
C PHE A 593 0.26 8.56 -39.06
N GLN A 594 -0.82 7.77 -39.10
CA GLN A 594 -1.76 7.77 -40.22
C GLN A 594 -2.49 9.12 -40.35
N ASP A 595 -2.93 9.73 -39.25
CA ASP A 595 -3.56 11.05 -39.24
C ASP A 595 -2.62 12.15 -39.74
N VAL A 596 -1.34 12.14 -39.30
CA VAL A 596 -0.30 13.04 -39.79
C VAL A 596 -0.10 12.86 -41.29
N CYS A 597 -0.04 11.62 -41.78
CA CYS A 597 0.06 11.32 -43.21
C CYS A 597 -1.15 11.89 -43.98
N ARG A 598 -2.36 11.66 -43.49
CA ARG A 598 -3.60 12.18 -44.11
C ARG A 598 -3.59 13.70 -44.19
N LYS A 599 -3.25 14.38 -43.09
CA LYS A 599 -3.26 15.84 -43.02
C LYS A 599 -2.24 16.51 -43.95
N TYR A 600 -1.03 15.97 -44.04
CA TYR A 600 0.05 16.65 -44.76
C TYR A 600 0.31 16.16 -46.19
N PHE A 601 -0.13 14.95 -46.54
CA PHE A 601 0.24 14.30 -47.80
C PHE A 601 -0.94 13.84 -48.67
N ARG A 602 -2.21 13.94 -48.23
CA ARG A 602 -3.38 13.46 -48.99
C ARG A 602 -4.07 14.51 -49.88
N GLU A 603 -3.66 15.77 -49.84
CA GLU A 603 -4.23 16.88 -50.66
C GLU A 603 -3.23 17.44 -51.71
N GLN A 604 -2.71 16.59 -52.59
CA GLN A 604 -1.94 17.08 -53.76
C GLN A 604 -2.46 16.60 -55.13
N ASN A 605 -3.53 15.79 -55.18
CA ASN A 605 -4.02 15.18 -56.43
C ASN A 605 -5.43 15.67 -56.86
N GLY A 606 -5.89 16.83 -56.39
CA GLY A 606 -7.30 17.26 -56.58
C GLY A 606 -7.52 18.69 -57.08
N ALA A 607 -6.55 19.32 -57.75
CA ALA A 607 -6.75 20.63 -58.39
C ALA A 607 -6.05 20.65 -59.76
N GLY A 608 -6.69 20.01 -60.74
CA GLY A 608 -6.47 20.29 -62.15
C GLY A 608 -7.73 20.97 -62.69
N HIS A 609 -7.54 22.14 -63.33
CA HIS A 609 -8.46 22.88 -64.21
C HIS A 609 -9.90 23.06 -63.68
N GLU A 610 -10.38 24.27 -63.36
CA GLU A 610 -10.72 25.34 -64.30
C GLU A 610 -10.96 26.63 -63.50
N ASP A 611 -10.27 27.72 -63.83
CA ASP A 611 -10.92 29.01 -64.08
C ASP A 611 -9.91 30.00 -64.68
N GLU A 612 -10.31 30.53 -65.83
CA GLU A 612 -9.56 31.43 -66.69
C GLU A 612 -9.59 32.89 -66.21
N ASN A 613 -8.48 33.59 -66.47
CA ASN A 613 -8.38 34.99 -66.90
C ASN A 613 -8.92 36.12 -66.00
N ILE A 614 -8.08 36.72 -65.14
CA ILE A 614 -7.95 38.20 -65.01
C ILE A 614 -6.48 38.61 -64.71
N LEU A 615 -5.97 39.52 -65.56
CA LEU A 615 -4.70 40.29 -65.63
C LEU A 615 -3.71 40.34 -64.42
N PRO A 616 -2.39 40.44 -64.68
CA PRO A 616 -1.38 40.64 -63.65
C PRO A 616 -1.21 42.13 -63.32
N SER A 617 -1.40 42.50 -62.05
CA SER A 617 -0.84 43.74 -61.51
C SER A 617 0.39 43.41 -60.66
N LYS A 618 1.47 44.14 -60.96
CA LYS A 618 2.75 44.15 -60.26
C LYS A 618 2.56 44.55 -58.79
N ASP A 619 3.55 44.12 -58.00
CA ASP A 619 3.86 44.53 -56.62
C ASP A 619 3.27 43.69 -55.49
N SER A 620 4.01 42.64 -55.11
CA SER A 620 4.49 42.50 -53.73
C SER A 620 5.39 41.26 -53.58
N HIS A 621 6.52 41.45 -52.89
CA HIS A 621 7.45 40.41 -52.50
C HIS A 621 6.74 39.30 -51.70
N PHE A 622 6.40 38.18 -52.35
CA PHE A 622 6.02 36.95 -51.64
C PHE A 622 7.28 36.31 -51.03
N SER A 623 7.36 36.39 -49.71
CA SER A 623 8.40 35.85 -48.85
C SER A 623 8.76 34.39 -49.16
N VAL A 624 9.97 34.19 -49.67
CA VAL A 624 10.63 32.87 -49.81
C VAL A 624 10.89 32.22 -48.44
N HIS A 625 10.86 32.98 -47.34
CA HIS A 625 11.08 32.46 -45.98
C HIS A 625 9.90 31.65 -45.42
N HIS A 626 8.67 31.90 -45.84
CA HIS A 626 7.50 31.21 -45.26
C HIS A 626 7.32 29.77 -45.76
N LYS A 627 7.88 29.42 -46.94
CA LYS A 627 7.83 28.05 -47.50
C LYS A 627 8.88 27.11 -46.90
N SER A 628 10.03 27.63 -46.46
CA SER A 628 11.12 26.81 -45.89
C SER A 628 10.78 26.23 -44.52
N GLY A 629 10.21 27.04 -43.61
CA GLY A 629 9.78 26.57 -42.28
C GLY A 629 8.64 25.55 -42.32
N MET A 630 7.69 25.71 -43.26
CA MET A 630 6.56 24.80 -43.42
C MET A 630 6.96 23.41 -43.96
N CYS A 631 8.10 23.30 -44.65
CA CYS A 631 8.63 22.00 -45.10
C CYS A 631 9.27 21.24 -43.93
N SER A 632 10.11 21.90 -43.12
CA SER A 632 10.77 21.27 -41.97
C SER A 632 9.80 20.78 -40.90
N GLU A 633 8.73 21.54 -40.62
CA GLU A 633 7.73 21.14 -39.61
C GLU A 633 6.93 19.89 -40.00
N LYS A 634 6.62 19.71 -41.29
CA LYS A 634 5.90 18.52 -41.79
C LYS A 634 6.69 17.23 -41.55
N TRP A 635 8.00 17.27 -41.83
CA TRP A 635 8.88 16.13 -41.61
C TRP A 635 9.07 15.84 -40.12
N LEU A 636 9.12 16.87 -39.27
CA LEU A 636 9.19 16.69 -37.81
C LEU A 636 7.90 16.07 -37.24
N ALA A 637 6.72 16.50 -37.69
CA ALA A 637 5.45 15.88 -37.32
C ALA A 637 5.37 14.42 -37.77
N LEU A 638 5.81 14.12 -39.00
CA LEU A 638 5.87 12.76 -39.52
C LEU A 638 6.84 11.86 -38.75
N ALA A 639 8.01 12.38 -38.36
CA ALA A 639 9.03 11.65 -37.62
C ALA A 639 8.68 11.42 -36.14
N THR A 640 7.77 12.22 -35.57
CA THR A 640 7.44 12.19 -34.15
C THR A 640 6.84 10.84 -33.70
N SER A 641 5.90 10.26 -34.45
CA SER A 641 5.30 8.96 -34.08
C SER A 641 6.28 7.77 -34.20
N PRO A 642 7.04 7.59 -35.30
CA PRO A 642 8.07 6.56 -35.39
C PRO A 642 9.15 6.71 -34.32
N PHE A 643 9.59 7.94 -34.04
CA PHE A 643 10.56 8.20 -32.97
C PHE A 643 10.02 7.79 -31.59
N THR A 644 8.73 8.07 -31.32
CA THR A 644 8.07 7.66 -30.08
C THR A 644 8.01 6.14 -29.96
N LEU A 645 7.69 5.41 -31.04
CA LEU A 645 7.72 3.95 -31.05
C LEU A 645 9.12 3.37 -30.74
N VAL A 646 10.17 3.98 -31.30
CA VAL A 646 11.56 3.60 -30.99
C VAL A 646 11.86 3.84 -29.52
N CYS A 647 11.46 4.99 -28.97
CA CYS A 647 11.63 5.30 -27.55
C CYS A 647 10.88 4.29 -26.67
N CYS A 648 9.61 3.97 -26.96
CA CYS A 648 8.84 2.97 -26.22
C CYS A 648 9.52 1.60 -26.24
N ARG A 649 10.10 1.20 -27.38
CA ARG A 649 10.84 -0.07 -27.50
C ARG A 649 12.09 -0.09 -26.62
N LEU A 650 12.85 1.02 -26.58
CA LEU A 650 14.03 1.15 -25.72
C LEU A 650 13.64 1.15 -24.24
N LEU A 651 12.60 1.90 -23.87
CA LEU A 651 12.10 1.98 -22.50
C LEU A 651 11.63 0.62 -21.97
N ARG A 652 10.96 -0.18 -22.80
CA ARG A 652 10.56 -1.55 -22.45
C ARG A 652 11.76 -2.47 -22.15
N SER A 653 12.90 -2.26 -22.80
CA SER A 653 14.12 -3.04 -22.52
C SER A 653 14.89 -2.54 -21.30
N LEU A 654 14.58 -1.33 -20.82
CA LEU A 654 15.29 -0.72 -19.69
C LEU A 654 14.92 -1.39 -18.37
N ASN A 655 13.62 -1.56 -18.13
CA ASN A 655 13.09 -2.23 -16.96
C ASN A 655 12.12 -3.33 -17.40
N GLN A 656 12.37 -4.57 -16.99
CA GLN A 656 11.39 -5.63 -17.15
C GLN A 656 10.21 -5.43 -16.19
N THR A 657 9.02 -5.76 -16.66
CA THR A 657 7.76 -5.56 -15.94
C THR A 657 6.93 -6.84 -15.97
N GLY A 658 6.13 -7.05 -14.93
CA GLY A 658 5.34 -8.28 -14.78
C GLY A 658 6.12 -9.39 -14.10
N VAL A 659 5.56 -10.60 -14.16
CA VAL A 659 6.14 -11.79 -13.53
C VAL A 659 6.83 -12.65 -14.57
N GLN A 660 6.27 -12.69 -15.79
CA GLN A 660 6.90 -13.40 -16.89
C GLN A 660 8.22 -12.71 -17.25
N TRP A 661 9.29 -13.50 -17.22
CA TRP A 661 10.68 -13.07 -17.52
C TRP A 661 11.39 -12.28 -16.43
N ALA A 662 10.75 -11.89 -15.32
CA ALA A 662 11.38 -11.10 -14.27
C ALA A 662 12.72 -11.66 -13.73
N HIS A 663 12.96 -12.96 -13.86
CA HIS A 663 14.22 -13.63 -13.50
C HIS A 663 15.39 -13.34 -14.46
N LEU A 664 15.14 -12.76 -15.64
CA LEU A 664 16.17 -12.45 -16.64
C LEU A 664 16.74 -11.04 -16.41
N PRO A 665 18.05 -10.84 -16.55
CA PRO A 665 18.64 -9.51 -16.41
C PRO A 665 18.17 -8.57 -17.53
N ASP A 666 17.86 -7.33 -17.16
CA ASP A 666 17.51 -6.25 -18.07
C ASP A 666 18.63 -5.20 -18.19
N VAL A 667 18.42 -4.18 -19.03
CA VAL A 667 19.42 -3.12 -19.22
C VAL A 667 19.62 -2.31 -17.94
N GLY A 668 18.58 -2.12 -17.12
CA GLY A 668 18.68 -1.47 -15.82
C GLY A 668 19.59 -2.22 -14.85
N HIS A 669 19.43 -3.54 -14.74
CA HIS A 669 20.29 -4.43 -13.96
C HIS A 669 21.74 -4.38 -14.46
N TRP A 670 21.92 -4.43 -15.78
CA TRP A 670 23.25 -4.25 -16.40
C TRP A 670 23.87 -2.89 -16.04
N LEU A 671 23.11 -1.80 -16.11
CA LEU A 671 23.58 -0.45 -15.76
C LEU A 671 23.95 -0.30 -14.27
N ASN A 672 23.27 -1.00 -13.37
CA ASN A 672 23.56 -0.94 -11.93
C ASN A 672 24.77 -1.79 -11.51
N SER A 673 25.30 -2.64 -12.40
CA SER A 673 26.49 -3.44 -12.11
C SER A 673 27.72 -2.57 -11.83
N SER A 674 28.60 -3.04 -10.94
CA SER A 674 29.82 -2.31 -10.54
C SER A 674 30.77 -2.04 -11.71
N GLU A 675 30.77 -2.92 -12.71
CA GLU A 675 31.59 -2.81 -13.93
C GLU A 675 31.14 -1.67 -14.86
N HIS A 676 29.86 -1.26 -14.78
CA HIS A 676 29.25 -0.30 -15.71
C HIS A 676 28.90 1.06 -15.08
N LYS A 677 29.40 1.34 -13.87
CA LYS A 677 29.18 2.61 -13.17
C LYS A 677 29.57 3.86 -13.97
N MET A 678 30.63 3.79 -14.79
CA MET A 678 31.04 4.91 -15.66
C MET A 678 29.98 5.21 -16.73
N VAL A 679 29.40 4.16 -17.34
CA VAL A 679 28.34 4.29 -18.34
C VAL A 679 27.10 4.93 -17.71
N LEU A 680 26.69 4.45 -16.54
CA LEU A 680 25.58 5.02 -15.78
C LEU A 680 25.81 6.49 -15.42
N SER A 681 27.05 6.86 -15.08
CA SER A 681 27.43 8.24 -14.75
C SER A 681 27.30 9.18 -15.95
N LEU A 682 27.84 8.79 -17.11
CA LEU A 682 27.75 9.56 -18.36
C LEU A 682 26.30 9.69 -18.84
N LEU A 683 25.53 8.59 -18.77
CA LEU A 683 24.13 8.57 -19.13
C LEU A 683 23.31 9.49 -18.22
N SER A 684 23.58 9.48 -16.91
CA SER A 684 22.91 10.36 -15.94
C SER A 684 23.16 11.84 -16.24
N VAL A 685 24.40 12.23 -16.54
CA VAL A 685 24.72 13.62 -16.94
C VAL A 685 23.97 14.00 -18.21
N PHE A 686 24.00 13.14 -19.22
CA PHE A 686 23.28 13.37 -20.48
C PHE A 686 21.78 13.58 -20.24
N CYS A 687 21.13 12.71 -19.47
CA CYS A 687 19.71 12.83 -19.16
C CYS A 687 19.40 14.13 -18.39
N LEU A 688 20.18 14.49 -17.38
CA LEU A 688 19.95 15.72 -16.60
C LEU A 688 20.11 16.99 -17.45
N VAL A 689 21.08 17.01 -18.37
CA VAL A 689 21.25 18.12 -19.32
C VAL A 689 20.05 18.21 -20.27
N VAL A 690 19.60 17.09 -20.83
CA VAL A 690 18.43 17.08 -21.72
C VAL A 690 17.17 17.53 -20.97
N ILE A 691 16.95 17.07 -19.73
CA ILE A 691 15.85 17.51 -18.86
C ILE A 691 15.90 19.02 -18.66
N TYR A 692 17.07 19.59 -18.33
CA TYR A 692 17.24 21.04 -18.21
C TYR A 692 16.83 21.77 -19.50
N LEU A 693 17.35 21.32 -20.66
CA LEU A 693 17.10 21.96 -21.95
C LEU A 693 15.62 21.97 -22.36
N LEU A 694 14.88 20.90 -22.03
CA LEU A 694 13.46 20.76 -22.32
C LEU A 694 12.60 21.62 -21.38
N VAL A 695 12.86 21.56 -20.08
CA VAL A 695 12.01 22.17 -19.05
C VAL A 695 12.24 23.68 -18.91
N GLN A 696 13.50 24.16 -19.07
CA GLN A 696 13.86 25.55 -18.80
C GLN A 696 13.07 26.57 -19.66
N ARG A 697 12.56 26.16 -20.83
CA ARG A 697 11.94 27.06 -21.81
C ARG A 697 10.71 27.79 -21.28
N HIS A 698 10.03 27.20 -20.30
CA HIS A 698 8.80 27.71 -19.72
C HIS A 698 8.97 28.37 -18.34
N CYS A 699 10.21 28.42 -17.83
CA CYS A 699 10.55 28.94 -16.50
C CYS A 699 10.96 30.42 -16.50
N SER A 700 10.75 31.09 -15.36
CA SER A 700 11.42 32.37 -15.06
C SER A 700 12.94 32.27 -15.05
N LEU A 701 13.65 33.39 -15.16
CA LEU A 701 15.11 33.41 -15.03
C LEU A 701 15.57 32.82 -13.68
N VAL A 702 14.85 33.14 -12.60
CA VAL A 702 15.14 32.62 -11.25
C VAL A 702 14.94 31.10 -11.21
N SER A 703 13.79 30.63 -11.72
CA SER A 703 13.46 29.20 -11.76
C SER A 703 14.40 28.42 -12.69
N LYS A 704 14.93 29.03 -13.76
CA LYS A 704 15.98 28.43 -14.62
C LYS A 704 17.27 28.17 -13.85
N VAL A 705 17.75 29.18 -13.11
CA VAL A 705 18.95 29.04 -12.28
C VAL A 705 18.71 28.02 -11.16
N ALA A 706 17.56 28.08 -10.49
CA ALA A 706 17.17 27.13 -9.46
C ALA A 706 17.09 25.69 -10.00
N LEU A 707 16.53 25.50 -11.21
CA LEU A 707 16.45 24.19 -11.86
C LEU A 707 17.84 23.65 -12.22
N ALA A 708 18.73 24.48 -12.75
CA ALA A 708 20.11 24.08 -13.06
C ALA A 708 20.87 23.64 -11.80
N LEU A 709 20.80 24.42 -10.73
CA LEU A 709 21.42 24.09 -9.44
C LEU A 709 20.78 22.86 -8.79
N GLY A 710 19.45 22.72 -8.88
CA GLY A 710 18.73 21.56 -8.40
C GLY A 710 19.15 20.27 -9.11
N LEU A 711 19.24 20.28 -10.45
CA LEU A 711 19.67 19.11 -11.23
C LEU A 711 21.15 18.76 -10.97
N LEU A 712 22.01 19.75 -10.76
CA LEU A 712 23.38 19.51 -10.29
C LEU A 712 23.39 18.87 -8.89
N GLY A 713 22.50 19.31 -8.00
CA GLY A 713 22.28 18.70 -6.70
C GLY A 713 21.80 17.25 -6.80
N VAL A 714 20.93 16.92 -7.77
CA VAL A 714 20.50 15.52 -8.03
C VAL A 714 21.69 14.65 -8.39
N TYR A 715 22.57 15.11 -9.30
CA TYR A 715 23.79 14.36 -9.63
C TYR A 715 24.72 14.20 -8.41
N SER A 716 24.88 15.27 -7.62
CA SER A 716 25.70 15.27 -6.41
C SER A 716 25.16 14.28 -5.36
N TYR A 717 23.85 14.22 -5.17
CA TYR A 717 23.18 13.23 -4.31
C TYR A 717 23.46 11.79 -4.79
N ARG A 718 23.33 11.52 -6.10
CA ARG A 718 23.61 10.18 -6.65
C ARG A 718 25.07 9.78 -6.49
N ALA A 719 25.99 10.74 -6.55
CA ALA A 719 27.40 10.49 -6.30
C ALA A 719 27.69 10.26 -4.81
N ALA A 720 27.04 11.03 -3.93
CA ALA A 720 27.18 10.90 -2.47
C ALA A 720 26.72 9.53 -1.95
N VAL A 721 25.65 8.97 -2.54
CA VAL A 721 25.14 7.62 -2.25
C VAL A 721 25.96 6.51 -2.93
N GLY A 722 26.85 6.84 -3.87
CA GLY A 722 27.76 5.88 -4.52
C GLY A 722 27.21 5.18 -5.78
N ASN A 723 26.09 5.68 -6.33
CA ASN A 723 25.48 5.16 -7.56
C ASN A 723 26.23 5.61 -8.82
N VAL A 724 26.72 6.85 -8.83
CA VAL A 724 27.51 7.43 -9.93
C VAL A 724 28.87 7.90 -9.42
N VAL A 725 29.83 8.05 -10.33
CA VAL A 725 31.21 8.42 -10.00
C VAL A 725 31.39 9.94 -10.07
N PHE A 726 32.06 10.54 -9.08
CA PHE A 726 32.42 11.95 -9.13
C PHE A 726 33.56 12.18 -10.15
N PRO A 727 33.51 13.18 -11.04
CA PRO A 727 34.55 13.38 -12.05
C PRO A 727 35.96 13.65 -11.46
N TRP A 728 36.02 14.11 -10.21
CA TRP A 728 37.23 14.65 -9.58
C TRP A 728 37.74 13.82 -8.38
N GLN A 729 37.11 12.69 -8.05
CA GLN A 729 37.46 11.87 -6.88
C GLN A 729 37.54 10.39 -7.27
N HIS A 730 38.78 9.89 -7.44
CA HIS A 730 39.08 8.51 -7.84
C HIS A 730 39.31 7.56 -6.65
N SER A 731 39.12 8.02 -5.42
CA SER A 731 39.38 7.24 -4.21
C SER A 731 38.08 6.88 -3.48
N SER A 732 37.98 5.61 -3.11
CA SER A 732 37.00 4.92 -2.26
C SER A 732 36.66 5.65 -0.94
N GLY A 733 35.96 6.77 -1.00
CA GLY A 733 35.28 7.32 0.17
C GLY A 733 34.10 6.44 0.54
N THR A 734 33.91 6.17 1.83
CA THR A 734 32.71 5.51 2.36
C THR A 734 31.47 6.25 1.86
N ALA A 735 30.58 5.55 1.13
CA ALA A 735 29.33 6.13 0.65
C ALA A 735 28.58 6.79 1.80
N SER A 736 28.13 8.02 1.60
CA SER A 736 27.36 8.75 2.62
C SER A 736 25.87 8.55 2.38
N LYS A 737 25.05 8.85 3.39
CA LYS A 737 23.58 8.81 3.25
C LYS A 737 23.01 9.84 2.26
N GLY A 738 23.82 10.78 1.75
CA GLY A 738 23.40 11.81 0.78
C GLY A 738 22.34 12.79 1.29
N THR A 739 22.14 12.90 2.61
CA THR A 739 21.03 13.65 3.21
C THR A 739 21.15 15.14 2.97
N VAL A 740 22.37 15.69 3.01
CA VAL A 740 22.64 17.12 2.81
C VAL A 740 22.37 17.50 1.36
N GLU A 741 22.85 16.69 0.42
CA GLU A 741 22.67 16.88 -1.02
C GLU A 741 21.19 16.80 -1.41
N ALA A 742 20.45 15.82 -0.86
CA ALA A 742 19.00 15.73 -1.08
C ALA A 742 18.25 16.94 -0.50
N ARG A 743 18.57 17.37 0.73
CA ARG A 743 18.01 18.60 1.34
C ARG A 743 18.31 19.85 0.51
N PHE A 744 19.51 19.94 -0.05
CA PHE A 744 19.87 21.02 -0.96
C PHE A 744 18.96 21.05 -2.20
N VAL A 745 18.65 19.90 -2.80
CA VAL A 745 17.68 19.82 -3.92
C VAL A 745 16.27 20.23 -3.49
N TYR A 746 15.81 19.81 -2.31
CA TYR A 746 14.48 20.17 -1.80
C TYR A 746 14.28 21.68 -1.66
N ILE A 747 15.32 22.45 -1.30
CA ILE A 747 15.25 23.92 -1.25
C ILE A 747 14.86 24.48 -2.62
N PHE A 748 15.45 23.98 -3.71
CA PHE A 748 15.11 24.43 -5.06
C PHE A 748 13.74 23.94 -5.52
N VAL A 749 13.36 22.71 -5.18
CA VAL A 749 11.99 22.19 -5.44
C VAL A 749 10.96 23.12 -4.79
N LEU A 750 11.09 23.40 -3.49
CA LEU A 750 10.17 24.27 -2.77
C LEU A 750 10.20 25.70 -3.30
N GLY A 751 11.38 26.23 -3.66
CA GLY A 751 11.52 27.55 -4.25
C GLY A 751 10.82 27.70 -5.60
N ILE A 752 10.94 26.70 -6.49
CA ILE A 752 10.27 26.69 -7.79
C ILE A 752 8.74 26.54 -7.61
N LEU A 753 8.30 25.62 -6.74
CA LEU A 753 6.87 25.45 -6.44
C LEU A 753 6.27 26.74 -5.85
N PHE A 754 6.96 27.37 -4.91
CA PHE A 754 6.53 28.65 -4.33
C PHE A 754 6.43 29.75 -5.38
N SER A 755 7.42 29.87 -6.27
CA SER A 755 7.38 30.84 -7.38
C SER A 755 6.18 30.60 -8.29
N GLY A 756 5.92 29.36 -8.68
CA GLY A 756 4.79 28.98 -9.53
C GLY A 756 3.44 29.23 -8.87
N THR A 757 3.27 28.83 -7.60
CA THR A 757 2.05 29.09 -6.82
C THR A 757 1.82 30.57 -6.62
N LYS A 758 2.86 31.36 -6.36
CA LYS A 758 2.77 32.82 -6.25
C LYS A 758 2.29 33.45 -7.55
N ASP A 759 2.88 33.05 -8.69
CA ASP A 759 2.49 33.58 -10.01
C ASP A 759 1.04 33.18 -10.36
N LEU A 760 0.64 31.96 -10.01
CA LEU A 760 -0.72 31.48 -10.18
C LEU A 760 -1.73 32.28 -9.31
N LEU A 761 -1.47 32.43 -8.01
CA LEU A 761 -2.33 33.22 -7.11
C LEU A 761 -2.42 34.68 -7.55
N ARG A 762 -1.31 35.28 -7.99
CA ARG A 762 -1.29 36.66 -8.51
C ARG A 762 -2.14 36.80 -9.78
N SER A 763 -2.10 35.79 -10.66
CA SER A 763 -2.94 35.75 -11.87
C SER A 763 -4.44 35.62 -11.57
N GLN A 764 -4.81 35.11 -10.39
CA GLN A 764 -6.20 34.94 -9.95
C GLN A 764 -6.73 36.13 -9.12
N ILE A 765 -5.85 36.92 -8.47
CA ILE A 765 -6.26 37.97 -7.51
C ILE A 765 -6.06 39.38 -8.06
N LEU A 766 -4.92 39.66 -8.72
CA LEU A 766 -4.50 41.04 -9.04
C LEU A 766 -4.66 41.43 -10.50
N THR A 767 -4.46 40.48 -11.42
CA THR A 767 -4.45 40.73 -12.86
C THR A 767 -4.85 39.46 -13.57
N ALA A 768 -5.94 39.47 -14.36
CA ALA A 768 -6.34 38.36 -15.22
C ALA A 768 -5.37 38.21 -16.42
N ASP A 769 -4.10 37.91 -16.13
CA ASP A 769 -3.03 37.72 -17.10
C ASP A 769 -2.85 36.22 -17.40
N ALA A 770 -3.34 35.80 -18.56
CA ALA A 770 -3.23 34.42 -19.04
C ALA A 770 -1.77 33.95 -19.20
N LYS A 771 -0.83 34.85 -19.51
CA LYS A 771 0.60 34.50 -19.63
C LYS A 771 1.20 34.21 -18.26
N LEU A 772 0.85 35.00 -17.25
CA LEU A 772 1.31 34.78 -15.87
C LEU A 772 0.76 33.46 -15.30
N LYS A 773 -0.52 33.17 -15.57
CA LYS A 773 -1.16 31.90 -15.21
C LYS A 773 -0.45 30.70 -15.84
N SER A 774 -0.23 30.75 -17.16
CA SER A 774 0.47 29.67 -17.89
C SER A 774 1.89 29.47 -17.38
N ARG A 775 2.63 30.56 -17.12
CA ARG A 775 3.97 30.48 -16.54
C ARG A 775 3.96 29.86 -15.14
N GLY A 776 3.04 30.27 -14.26
CA GLY A 776 2.91 29.68 -12.92
C GLY A 776 2.67 28.17 -12.96
N LEU A 777 1.82 27.70 -13.89
CA LEU A 777 1.59 26.28 -14.13
C LEU A 777 2.86 25.52 -14.55
N TRP A 778 3.58 26.05 -15.54
CA TRP A 778 4.82 25.43 -16.00
C TRP A 778 5.92 25.45 -14.93
N GLU A 779 5.96 26.45 -14.05
CA GLU A 779 6.85 26.47 -12.90
C GLU A 779 6.50 25.36 -11.89
N ILE A 780 5.22 25.16 -11.56
CA ILE A 780 4.78 24.05 -10.70
C ILE A 780 5.18 22.70 -11.31
N TYR A 781 4.92 22.52 -12.61
CA TYR A 781 5.31 21.31 -13.34
C TYR A 781 6.84 21.10 -13.32
N SER A 782 7.63 22.16 -13.46
CA SER A 782 9.10 22.10 -13.40
C SER A 782 9.60 21.70 -12.01
N GLY A 783 8.97 22.19 -10.94
CA GLY A 783 9.26 21.79 -9.57
C GLY A 783 8.95 20.30 -9.33
N LEU A 784 7.84 19.81 -9.88
CA LEU A 784 7.49 18.39 -9.84
C LEU A 784 8.49 17.51 -10.61
N VAL A 785 8.92 17.94 -11.81
CA VAL A 785 9.95 17.22 -12.57
C VAL A 785 11.27 17.13 -11.80
N LEU A 786 11.69 18.23 -11.14
CA LEU A 786 12.89 18.21 -10.32
C LEU A 786 12.76 17.27 -9.11
N LEU A 787 11.59 17.24 -8.47
CA LEU A 787 11.29 16.28 -7.39
C LEU A 787 11.36 14.84 -7.90
N VAL A 788 10.74 14.53 -9.04
CA VAL A 788 10.78 13.18 -9.63
C VAL A 788 12.21 12.80 -10.03
N ALA A 789 13.01 13.72 -10.56
CA ALA A 789 14.42 13.47 -10.88
C ALA A 789 15.25 13.14 -9.63
N LEU A 790 14.94 13.75 -8.48
CA LEU A 790 15.56 13.42 -7.20
C LEU A 790 15.14 12.03 -6.69
N LEU A 791 13.89 11.64 -6.90
CA LEU A 791 13.36 10.37 -6.38
C LEU A 791 13.76 9.16 -7.25
N PHE A 792 13.75 9.29 -8.57
CA PHE A 792 14.07 8.20 -9.49
C PHE A 792 15.50 7.69 -9.37
N ARG A 793 15.69 6.37 -9.19
CA ARG A 793 17.00 5.70 -9.25
C ARG A 793 17.76 6.12 -10.51
N ALA A 794 19.10 6.11 -10.45
CA ALA A 794 19.95 6.64 -11.53
C ALA A 794 19.65 6.00 -12.89
N HIS A 795 19.41 4.68 -12.95
CA HIS A 795 19.07 3.96 -14.18
C HIS A 795 17.68 4.33 -14.74
N ASN A 796 16.81 4.97 -13.95
CA ASN A 796 15.47 5.42 -14.35
C ASN A 796 15.43 6.89 -14.81
N LEU A 797 16.53 7.65 -14.72
CA LEU A 797 16.62 8.99 -15.33
C LEU A 797 16.35 9.01 -16.85
N PRO A 798 16.75 8.01 -17.65
CA PRO A 798 16.35 7.90 -19.05
C PRO A 798 14.83 7.81 -19.25
N VAL A 799 14.10 7.13 -18.34
CA VAL A 799 12.63 7.06 -18.40
C VAL A 799 12.02 8.45 -18.26
N LEU A 800 12.48 9.22 -17.27
CA LEU A 800 12.03 10.61 -17.07
C LEU A 800 12.39 11.51 -18.26
N CYS A 801 13.62 11.39 -18.76
CA CYS A 801 14.09 12.14 -19.92
C CYS A 801 13.24 11.87 -21.17
N CYS A 802 12.97 10.60 -21.48
CA CYS A 802 12.10 10.21 -22.60
C CYS A 802 10.65 10.64 -22.39
N CYS A 803 10.14 10.60 -21.15
CA CYS A 803 8.80 11.09 -20.80
C CYS A 803 8.62 12.55 -21.21
N ILE A 804 9.52 13.43 -20.76
CA ILE A 804 9.45 14.87 -21.03
C ILE A 804 9.71 15.17 -22.51
N LEU A 805 10.61 14.41 -23.15
CA LEU A 805 10.88 14.55 -24.58
C LEU A 805 9.63 14.21 -25.42
N ILE A 806 8.98 13.07 -25.13
CA ILE A 806 7.75 12.65 -25.82
C ILE A 806 6.63 13.65 -25.57
N GLN A 807 6.43 14.12 -24.33
CA GLN A 807 5.45 15.17 -24.02
C GLN A 807 5.69 16.43 -24.88
N THR A 808 6.95 16.86 -24.98
CA THR A 808 7.33 18.05 -25.77
C THR A 808 7.06 17.85 -27.26
N LEU A 809 7.46 16.71 -27.83
CA LEU A 809 7.27 16.40 -29.24
C LEU A 809 5.78 16.27 -29.60
N MET A 810 5.00 15.56 -28.77
CA MET A 810 3.56 15.38 -28.97
C MET A 810 2.82 16.72 -28.87
N ALA A 811 3.13 17.54 -27.88
CA ALA A 811 2.49 18.85 -27.72
C ALA A 811 2.78 19.78 -28.90
N GLN A 812 4.03 19.84 -29.36
CA GLN A 812 4.45 20.79 -30.39
C GLN A 812 4.04 20.38 -31.80
N PHE A 813 4.21 19.10 -32.15
CA PHE A 813 4.08 18.62 -33.53
C PHE A 813 2.80 17.83 -33.81
N ILE A 814 2.14 17.29 -32.78
CA ILE A 814 0.95 16.44 -32.93
C ILE A 814 -0.30 17.17 -32.45
N TRP A 815 -0.50 17.34 -31.14
CA TRP A 815 -1.79 17.82 -30.59
C TRP A 815 -2.13 19.23 -31.06
N LYS A 816 -1.17 20.17 -31.01
CA LYS A 816 -1.36 21.55 -31.48
C LYS A 816 -1.65 21.64 -32.98
N LYS A 817 -1.07 20.74 -33.78
CA LYS A 817 -1.17 20.78 -35.24
C LYS A 817 -2.41 20.05 -35.74
N LEU A 818 -2.74 18.89 -35.17
CA LEU A 818 -3.91 18.08 -35.57
C LEU A 818 -5.22 18.60 -34.98
N GLN A 819 -5.18 19.46 -33.96
CA GLN A 819 -6.35 20.09 -33.34
C GLN A 819 -7.37 19.09 -32.78
N TYR A 820 -6.88 18.01 -32.16
CA TYR A 820 -7.71 17.06 -31.43
C TYR A 820 -8.52 17.75 -30.33
N ASP A 821 -9.72 17.23 -30.06
CA ASP A 821 -10.58 17.80 -29.02
C ASP A 821 -10.03 17.53 -27.60
N ALA A 822 -10.70 18.11 -26.59
CA ALA A 822 -10.28 17.95 -25.20
C ALA A 822 -10.39 16.51 -24.69
N ALA A 823 -11.37 15.74 -25.18
CA ALA A 823 -11.60 14.35 -24.77
C ALA A 823 -10.51 13.43 -25.32
N GLN A 824 -10.27 13.46 -26.63
CA GLN A 824 -9.20 12.75 -27.34
C GLN A 824 -7.84 13.07 -26.71
N THR A 825 -7.55 14.35 -26.48
CA THR A 825 -6.30 14.79 -25.85
C THR A 825 -6.14 14.20 -24.45
N THR A 826 -7.22 14.20 -23.66
CA THR A 826 -7.22 13.65 -22.29
C THR A 826 -7.00 12.14 -22.27
N ILE A 827 -7.67 11.37 -23.14
CA ILE A 827 -7.51 9.91 -23.21
C ILE A 827 -6.08 9.55 -23.62
N MET A 828 -5.52 10.25 -24.62
CA MET A 828 -4.13 10.03 -25.03
C MET A 828 -3.14 10.30 -23.89
N HIS A 829 -3.28 11.42 -23.16
CA HIS A 829 -2.42 11.73 -22.01
C HIS A 829 -2.54 10.66 -20.91
N TYR A 830 -3.75 10.16 -20.66
CA TYR A 830 -3.98 9.08 -19.70
C TYR A 830 -3.23 7.80 -20.13
N TRP A 831 -3.38 7.37 -21.38
CA TRP A 831 -2.77 6.14 -21.89
C TRP A 831 -1.25 6.20 -21.83
N PHE A 832 -0.65 7.32 -22.21
CA PHE A 832 0.78 7.54 -22.02
C PHE A 832 1.17 7.50 -20.54
N GLY A 833 0.40 8.16 -19.66
CA GLY A 833 0.63 8.11 -18.22
C GLY A 833 0.65 6.69 -17.66
N GLN A 834 -0.27 5.82 -18.09
CA GLN A 834 -0.27 4.40 -17.71
C GLN A 834 0.93 3.63 -18.27
N ALA A 835 1.29 3.84 -19.53
CA ALA A 835 2.47 3.18 -20.08
C ALA A 835 3.77 3.59 -19.35
N PHE A 836 3.90 4.87 -18.97
CA PHE A 836 5.05 5.36 -18.21
C PHE A 836 5.11 4.88 -16.76
N PHE A 837 3.97 4.50 -16.16
CA PHE A 837 3.97 3.77 -14.90
C PHE A 837 4.73 2.45 -15.03
N TYR A 838 4.48 1.69 -16.11
CA TYR A 838 5.15 0.42 -16.36
C TYR A 838 6.57 0.58 -16.90
N PHE A 839 6.87 1.56 -17.77
CA PHE A 839 8.25 1.79 -18.24
C PHE A 839 9.26 2.08 -17.11
N GLN A 840 8.79 2.52 -15.94
CA GLN A 840 9.60 2.70 -14.73
C GLN A 840 10.03 1.37 -14.08
N GLY A 841 9.42 0.25 -14.44
CA GLY A 841 9.61 -1.06 -13.79
C GLY A 841 8.54 -1.41 -12.76
N ASN A 842 7.51 -0.57 -12.59
CA ASN A 842 6.41 -0.88 -11.67
C ASN A 842 5.54 -2.02 -12.23
N SER A 843 4.86 -2.73 -11.34
CA SER A 843 3.85 -3.75 -11.67
C SER A 843 2.64 -3.59 -10.74
N ASN A 844 1.64 -4.47 -10.89
CA ASN A 844 0.53 -4.53 -9.95
C ASN A 844 0.86 -5.30 -8.66
N SER A 845 2.14 -5.63 -8.42
CA SER A 845 2.63 -6.21 -7.16
C SER A 845 3.14 -5.12 -6.21
N ILE A 846 2.88 -5.28 -4.91
CA ILE A 846 3.43 -4.40 -3.86
C ILE A 846 4.96 -4.51 -3.81
N ALA A 847 5.52 -5.63 -4.23
CA ALA A 847 6.95 -5.87 -4.26
C ALA A 847 7.71 -4.86 -5.14
N THR A 848 7.07 -4.35 -6.19
CA THR A 848 7.67 -3.35 -7.08
C THR A 848 7.64 -1.91 -6.54
N VAL A 849 7.01 -1.66 -5.38
CA VAL A 849 7.02 -0.34 -4.75
C VAL A 849 8.39 -0.08 -4.11
N ASP A 850 9.12 0.89 -4.63
CA ASP A 850 10.41 1.29 -4.06
C ASP A 850 10.22 2.15 -2.81
N ILE A 851 10.12 1.52 -1.64
CA ILE A 851 9.92 2.20 -0.35
C ILE A 851 11.13 3.07 0.03
N SER A 852 12.33 2.75 -0.48
CA SER A 852 13.57 3.48 -0.16
C SER A 852 13.52 4.96 -0.57
N VAL A 853 12.71 5.31 -1.59
CA VAL A 853 12.55 6.70 -2.05
C VAL A 853 11.83 7.59 -1.03
N GLY A 854 11.05 6.99 -0.12
CA GLY A 854 10.39 7.69 0.98
C GLY A 854 11.38 8.38 1.94
N PHE A 855 12.64 7.98 1.91
CA PHE A 855 13.67 8.39 2.86
C PHE A 855 14.68 9.38 2.29
N VAL A 856 14.55 9.75 1.02
CA VAL A 856 15.47 10.69 0.38
C VAL A 856 15.48 12.02 1.16
N GLY A 857 16.64 12.37 1.72
CA GLY A 857 16.82 13.59 2.54
C GLY A 857 16.36 13.51 4.01
N LEU A 858 15.90 12.35 4.48
CA LEU A 858 15.52 12.11 5.88
C LEU A 858 16.65 11.40 6.65
N GLU A 859 16.84 11.76 7.92
CA GLU A 859 17.77 11.08 8.83
C GLU A 859 17.10 9.97 9.64
N SER A 860 15.78 10.07 9.81
CA SER A 860 14.93 9.12 10.52
C SER A 860 13.58 9.00 9.80
N TYR A 861 12.86 7.90 10.05
CA TYR A 861 11.54 7.70 9.49
C TYR A 861 10.56 8.75 10.01
N ILE A 862 9.97 9.50 9.09
CA ILE A 862 8.81 10.36 9.33
C ILE A 862 7.75 9.89 8.35
N GLU A 863 6.62 9.43 8.87
CA GLU A 863 5.58 8.74 8.10
C GLU A 863 5.04 9.60 6.95
N ALA A 864 4.53 10.80 7.23
CA ALA A 864 3.83 11.59 6.23
C ALA A 864 4.73 11.96 5.01
N PRO A 865 5.97 12.44 5.19
CA PRO A 865 6.89 12.61 4.08
C PRO A 865 7.24 11.30 3.36
N ALA A 866 7.46 10.21 4.09
CA ALA A 866 7.83 8.94 3.46
C ALA A 866 6.72 8.39 2.56
N VAL A 867 5.48 8.35 3.06
CA VAL A 867 4.31 7.91 2.28
C VAL A 867 4.10 8.82 1.08
N PHE A 868 4.24 10.14 1.25
CA PHE A 868 4.08 11.11 0.17
C PHE A 868 5.14 10.91 -0.93
N LEU A 869 6.43 10.83 -0.57
CA LEU A 869 7.52 10.68 -1.53
C LEU A 869 7.46 9.33 -2.25
N THR A 870 7.13 8.25 -1.54
CA THR A 870 6.90 6.94 -2.16
C THR A 870 5.73 6.99 -3.13
N ALA A 871 4.59 7.59 -2.76
CA ALA A 871 3.45 7.75 -3.67
C ALA A 871 3.81 8.58 -4.91
N VAL A 872 4.52 9.71 -4.75
CA VAL A 872 4.96 10.55 -5.88
C VAL A 872 5.92 9.79 -6.80
N SER A 873 6.85 9.00 -6.25
CA SER A 873 7.79 8.20 -7.03
C SER A 873 7.09 7.06 -7.78
N THR A 874 6.24 6.28 -7.10
CA THR A 874 5.52 5.14 -7.69
C THR A 874 4.58 5.60 -8.80
N TYR A 875 3.87 6.71 -8.62
CA TYR A 875 2.90 7.23 -9.58
C TYR A 875 3.43 8.39 -10.44
N ALA A 876 4.74 8.56 -10.54
CA ALA A 876 5.37 9.67 -11.25
C ALA A 876 4.93 9.77 -12.72
N GLY A 877 4.87 8.67 -13.46
CA GLY A 877 4.40 8.64 -14.85
C GLY A 877 2.99 9.22 -15.02
N PRO A 878 1.96 8.60 -14.42
CA PRO A 878 0.58 9.10 -14.44
C PRO A 878 0.45 10.56 -13.95
N LEU A 879 1.15 10.91 -12.87
CA LEU A 879 1.10 12.26 -12.29
C LEU A 879 1.69 13.31 -13.23
N LEU A 880 2.88 13.06 -13.80
CA LEU A 880 3.53 13.98 -14.75
C LEU A 880 2.68 14.19 -16.00
N TRP A 881 2.08 13.13 -16.55
CA TRP A 881 1.20 13.23 -17.71
C TRP A 881 -0.11 13.97 -17.41
N ALA A 882 -0.70 13.77 -16.22
CA ALA A 882 -1.90 14.49 -15.81
C ALA A 882 -1.61 15.98 -15.52
N CYS A 883 -0.49 16.31 -14.88
CA CYS A 883 -0.05 17.71 -14.70
C CYS A 883 0.29 18.38 -16.04
N HIS A 884 0.93 17.65 -16.97
CA HIS A 884 1.18 18.12 -18.32
C HIS A 884 -0.13 18.43 -19.06
N LEU A 885 -1.15 17.57 -18.95
CA LEU A 885 -2.47 17.81 -19.52
C LEU A 885 -3.08 19.14 -19.04
N VAL A 886 -3.00 19.43 -17.74
CA VAL A 886 -3.47 20.72 -17.17
C VAL A 886 -2.72 21.89 -17.79
N CYS A 887 -1.38 21.79 -17.89
CA CYS A 887 -0.54 22.83 -18.48
C CYS A 887 -0.88 23.05 -19.96
N TYR A 888 -1.03 21.96 -20.71
CA TYR A 888 -1.35 21.98 -22.13
C TYR A 888 -2.71 22.65 -22.39
N LEU A 889 -3.78 22.13 -21.78
CA LEU A 889 -5.14 22.65 -21.96
C LEU A 889 -5.29 24.10 -21.48
N SER A 890 -4.52 24.51 -20.47
CA SER A 890 -4.55 25.89 -19.95
C SER A 890 -3.70 26.89 -20.74
N SER A 891 -2.77 26.42 -21.58
CA SER A 891 -1.80 27.27 -22.30
C SER A 891 -2.22 27.67 -23.71
N GLU A 892 -3.17 26.96 -24.33
CA GLU A 892 -3.67 27.30 -25.66
C GLU A 892 -4.63 28.50 -25.58
N ASN A 893 -4.13 29.68 -25.96
CA ASN A 893 -4.79 30.99 -25.90
C ASN A 893 -6.16 31.08 -26.61
N GLU A 894 -6.52 30.11 -27.45
CA GLU A 894 -7.81 30.06 -28.18
C GLU A 894 -8.85 29.14 -27.52
N ARG A 895 -8.48 28.37 -26.49
CA ARG A 895 -9.36 27.39 -25.84
C ARG A 895 -9.92 27.94 -24.54
N SER A 896 -11.24 28.05 -24.49
CA SER A 896 -12.02 28.60 -23.38
C SER A 896 -11.90 27.74 -22.10
N PRO A 897 -12.23 28.28 -20.90
CA PRO A 897 -12.32 27.51 -19.64
C PRO A 897 -13.15 26.21 -19.74
N VAL A 898 -14.04 26.14 -20.72
CA VAL A 898 -14.82 24.96 -21.12
C VAL A 898 -13.91 23.75 -21.41
N THR A 899 -12.79 23.93 -22.10
CA THR A 899 -11.87 22.82 -22.48
C THR A 899 -11.15 22.20 -21.29
N VAL A 900 -10.73 23.03 -20.32
CA VAL A 900 -10.17 22.58 -19.05
C VAL A 900 -11.22 21.82 -18.25
N SER A 901 -12.47 22.29 -18.27
CA SER A 901 -13.62 21.61 -17.66
C SER A 901 -13.91 20.26 -18.31
N HIS A 902 -13.91 20.18 -19.64
CA HIS A 902 -14.08 18.93 -20.39
C HIS A 902 -12.96 17.94 -20.08
N GLY A 903 -11.71 18.40 -20.07
CA GLY A 903 -10.56 17.56 -19.72
C GLY A 903 -10.65 16.98 -18.30
N CYS A 904 -11.02 17.81 -17.32
CA CYS A 904 -11.25 17.35 -15.94
C CYS A 904 -12.36 16.28 -15.87
N TYR A 905 -13.46 16.49 -16.59
CA TYR A 905 -14.58 15.55 -16.62
C TYR A 905 -14.20 14.22 -17.27
N CYS A 906 -13.54 14.27 -18.42
CA CYS A 906 -13.05 13.08 -19.12
C CYS A 906 -12.03 12.31 -18.26
N LEU A 907 -11.11 13.00 -17.58
CA LEU A 907 -10.14 12.36 -16.70
C LEU A 907 -10.82 11.63 -15.53
N ALA A 908 -11.85 12.24 -14.94
CA ALA A 908 -12.66 11.59 -13.91
C ALA A 908 -13.35 10.32 -14.45
N LEU A 909 -13.99 10.40 -15.61
CA LEU A 909 -14.68 9.27 -16.23
C LEU A 909 -13.71 8.09 -16.52
N LEU A 910 -12.53 8.39 -17.04
CA LEU A 910 -11.48 7.40 -17.33
C LEU A 910 -10.96 6.68 -16.08
N ARG A 911 -11.22 7.22 -14.87
CA ARG A 911 -10.88 6.54 -13.61
C ARG A 911 -12.07 5.87 -12.94
N SER A 912 -13.22 6.54 -12.90
CA SER A 912 -14.41 5.98 -12.25
C SER A 912 -14.91 4.70 -12.93
N VAL A 913 -14.83 4.61 -14.27
CA VAL A 913 -15.31 3.43 -15.01
C VAL A 913 -14.49 2.17 -14.66
N PRO A 914 -13.15 2.14 -14.82
CA PRO A 914 -12.36 0.98 -14.40
C PRO A 914 -12.46 0.67 -12.90
N ALA A 915 -12.45 1.69 -12.02
CA ALA A 915 -12.52 1.50 -10.58
C ALA A 915 -13.82 0.80 -10.14
N ALA A 916 -14.97 1.28 -10.62
CA ALA A 916 -16.26 0.67 -10.33
C ALA A 916 -16.37 -0.76 -10.89
N ALA A 917 -15.92 -0.97 -12.14
CA ALA A 917 -15.92 -2.29 -12.76
C ALA A 917 -15.04 -3.27 -11.97
N TYR A 918 -13.87 -2.82 -11.52
CA TYR A 918 -12.94 -3.64 -10.76
C TYR A 918 -13.49 -4.01 -9.38
N ILE A 919 -14.18 -3.11 -8.69
CA ILE A 919 -14.84 -3.39 -7.40
C ILE A 919 -15.92 -4.46 -7.55
N VAL A 920 -16.74 -4.38 -8.60
CA VAL A 920 -17.73 -5.42 -8.92
C VAL A 920 -17.03 -6.75 -9.20
N LEU A 921 -15.99 -6.72 -10.02
CA LEU A 921 -15.23 -7.89 -10.41
C LEU A 921 -14.62 -8.60 -9.19
N VAL A 922 -13.88 -7.87 -8.35
CA VAL A 922 -13.22 -8.39 -7.16
C VAL A 922 -14.24 -8.94 -6.16
N THR A 923 -15.45 -8.36 -6.10
CA THR A 923 -16.53 -8.92 -5.29
C THR A 923 -17.02 -10.26 -5.83
N VAL A 924 -17.18 -10.40 -7.15
CA VAL A 924 -17.56 -11.66 -7.79
C VAL A 924 -16.46 -12.71 -7.64
N LEU A 925 -15.19 -12.31 -7.84
CA LEU A 925 -14.00 -13.15 -7.79
C LEU A 925 -13.40 -13.31 -6.38
N ARG A 926 -14.11 -12.91 -5.32
CA ARG A 926 -13.57 -12.90 -3.94
C ARG A 926 -13.09 -14.26 -3.41
N TYR A 927 -13.53 -15.36 -4.01
CA TYR A 927 -13.07 -16.72 -3.67
C TYR A 927 -12.14 -17.33 -4.72
N HIS A 928 -11.67 -16.52 -5.67
CA HIS A 928 -10.72 -16.94 -6.69
C HIS A 928 -9.35 -17.22 -6.06
N LEU A 929 -8.62 -18.21 -6.60
CA LEU A 929 -7.32 -18.66 -6.05
C LEU A 929 -6.29 -17.52 -5.93
N PHE A 930 -6.29 -16.60 -6.89
CA PHE A 930 -5.36 -15.47 -6.96
C PHE A 930 -5.90 -14.16 -6.34
N ILE A 931 -6.95 -14.23 -5.51
CA ILE A 931 -7.57 -13.03 -4.91
C ILE A 931 -6.56 -12.24 -4.09
N TRP A 932 -5.69 -12.91 -3.33
CA TRP A 932 -4.72 -12.26 -2.45
C TRP A 932 -3.42 -11.87 -3.14
N SER A 933 -2.97 -12.63 -4.15
CA SER A 933 -1.68 -12.40 -4.81
C SER A 933 -1.75 -11.44 -5.99
N VAL A 934 -2.89 -11.37 -6.70
CA VAL A 934 -3.03 -10.58 -7.93
C VAL A 934 -4.10 -9.49 -7.78
N PHE A 935 -5.32 -9.87 -7.40
CA PHE A 935 -6.45 -8.93 -7.42
C PHE A 935 -6.42 -7.92 -6.25
N SER A 936 -6.04 -8.35 -5.05
CA SER A 936 -5.98 -7.48 -3.87
C SER A 936 -4.91 -6.38 -3.98
N PRO A 937 -3.66 -6.68 -4.42
CA PRO A 937 -2.67 -5.65 -4.71
C PRO A 937 -3.16 -4.64 -5.76
N LYS A 938 -3.70 -5.12 -6.90
CA LYS A 938 -4.25 -4.25 -7.94
C LYS A 938 -5.38 -3.35 -7.41
N LEU A 939 -6.26 -3.87 -6.54
CA LEU A 939 -7.32 -3.07 -5.92
C LEU A 939 -6.75 -1.89 -5.11
N LEU A 940 -5.64 -2.11 -4.39
CA LEU A 940 -4.93 -1.05 -3.67
C LEU A 940 -4.32 -0.02 -4.65
N TYR A 941 -3.72 -0.49 -5.75
CA TYR A 941 -3.20 0.40 -6.81
C TYR A 941 -4.30 1.27 -7.44
N GLU A 942 -5.44 0.67 -7.78
CA GLU A 942 -6.60 1.39 -8.33
C GLU A 942 -7.16 2.42 -7.34
N SER A 943 -7.21 2.06 -6.05
CA SER A 943 -7.66 2.97 -4.99
C SER A 943 -6.75 4.19 -4.85
N MET A 944 -5.43 3.99 -4.90
CA MET A 944 -4.45 5.08 -4.86
C MET A 944 -4.45 5.92 -6.15
N HIS A 945 -4.63 5.30 -7.32
CA HIS A 945 -4.81 6.01 -8.57
C HIS A 945 -6.05 6.93 -8.55
N LEU A 946 -7.16 6.46 -7.98
CA LEU A 946 -8.38 7.24 -7.81
C LEU A 946 -8.13 8.45 -6.89
N LEU A 947 -7.47 8.23 -5.75
CA LEU A 947 -7.09 9.30 -4.82
C LEU A 947 -6.20 10.36 -5.46
N LEU A 948 -5.16 9.94 -6.18
CA LEU A 948 -4.26 10.86 -6.89
C LEU A 948 -4.99 11.64 -7.98
N THR A 949 -5.88 10.97 -8.73
CA THR A 949 -6.67 11.64 -9.77
C THR A 949 -7.65 12.64 -9.16
N ALA A 950 -8.28 12.34 -8.03
CA ALA A 950 -9.11 13.30 -7.29
C ALA A 950 -8.30 14.54 -6.90
N GLY A 951 -7.05 14.36 -6.44
CA GLY A 951 -6.12 15.45 -6.16
C GLY A 951 -5.78 16.30 -7.39
N VAL A 952 -5.54 15.68 -8.55
CA VAL A 952 -5.29 16.39 -9.80
C VAL A 952 -6.55 17.14 -10.26
N CYS A 953 -7.74 16.53 -10.17
CA CYS A 953 -9.01 17.18 -10.53
C CYS A 953 -9.30 18.42 -9.66
N LEU A 954 -8.93 18.41 -8.38
CA LEU A 954 -8.98 19.61 -7.53
C LEU A 954 -8.10 20.74 -8.10
N PHE A 955 -6.94 20.42 -8.68
CA PHE A 955 -6.09 21.40 -9.34
C PHE A 955 -6.75 21.97 -10.61
N PHE A 956 -7.48 21.16 -11.39
CA PHE A 956 -8.30 21.65 -12.52
C PHE A 956 -9.33 22.70 -12.09
N ILE A 957 -9.97 22.55 -10.92
CA ILE A 957 -10.93 23.55 -10.39
C ILE A 957 -10.24 24.91 -10.21
N THR A 958 -9.05 24.92 -9.59
CA THR A 958 -8.31 26.15 -9.37
C THR A 958 -7.91 26.82 -10.69
N MET A 959 -7.72 26.04 -11.77
CA MET A 959 -7.45 26.59 -13.09
C MET A 959 -8.67 27.17 -13.79
N GLU A 960 -9.88 26.81 -13.39
CA GLU A 960 -11.09 27.27 -14.07
C GLU A 960 -11.61 28.63 -13.56
N GLN A 961 -11.14 29.12 -12.42
CA GLN A 961 -11.64 30.36 -11.80
C GLN A 961 -11.23 31.60 -12.61
N SER A 962 -12.21 32.29 -13.20
CA SER A 962 -12.13 33.67 -13.68
C SER A 962 -12.95 34.57 -12.74
N HIS A 963 -12.55 35.84 -12.62
CA HIS A 963 -12.96 36.84 -11.60
C HIS A 963 -14.46 37.11 -11.38
N ASP A 964 -15.39 36.50 -12.11
CA ASP A 964 -16.80 36.89 -12.08
C ASP A 964 -17.62 36.28 -10.92
N LEU A 965 -17.04 35.42 -10.09
CA LEU A 965 -17.79 34.63 -9.09
C LEU A 965 -17.10 34.53 -7.73
N THR A 966 -16.63 35.64 -7.17
CA THR A 966 -16.37 35.72 -5.72
C THR A 966 -17.65 35.80 -4.88
N ALA A 967 -18.84 35.87 -5.48
CA ALA A 967 -20.10 36.07 -4.75
C ALA A 967 -20.98 34.81 -4.51
N SER A 968 -20.73 33.64 -5.11
CA SER A 968 -21.67 32.51 -4.97
C SER A 968 -21.08 31.16 -4.54
N VAL A 969 -19.77 30.93 -4.64
CA VAL A 969 -19.18 29.62 -4.27
C VAL A 969 -18.96 29.48 -2.75
N PHE A 970 -18.91 30.59 -2.00
CA PHE A 970 -18.83 30.58 -0.53
C PHE A 970 -20.18 30.82 0.18
N ALA A 971 -21.28 30.95 -0.57
CA ALA A 971 -22.62 31.06 -0.02
C ALA A 971 -23.39 29.74 -0.15
N CYS A 972 -22.80 28.65 0.35
CA CYS A 972 -23.54 27.43 0.64
C CYS A 972 -23.51 27.24 2.16
N PRO A 973 -24.60 27.50 2.89
CA PRO A 973 -24.67 27.08 4.27
C PRO A 973 -24.71 25.56 4.25
N LEU A 974 -23.76 24.92 4.93
CA LEU A 974 -23.98 23.58 5.49
C LEU A 974 -25.38 23.60 6.15
N PRO A 975 -26.23 22.57 5.98
CA PRO A 975 -27.51 22.54 6.66
C PRO A 975 -27.25 22.55 8.16
N ALA A 976 -27.53 23.68 8.80
CA ALA A 976 -27.69 23.76 10.23
C ALA A 976 -28.89 22.87 10.58
N PHE A 977 -28.62 21.71 11.19
CA PHE A 977 -29.63 20.98 11.93
C PHE A 977 -30.24 21.93 12.99
N PRO A 978 -31.57 21.93 13.20
CA PRO A 978 -32.16 22.72 14.26
C PRO A 978 -31.74 22.14 15.61
N LEU A 979 -30.74 22.75 16.24
CA LEU A 979 -30.51 22.60 17.66
C LEU A 979 -31.66 23.33 18.36
N ILE A 980 -32.61 22.56 18.90
CA ILE A 980 -33.50 23.04 19.94
C ILE A 980 -32.62 23.44 21.12
N LEU A 981 -32.39 24.75 21.26
CA LEU A 981 -31.75 25.36 22.43
C LEU A 981 -32.71 25.19 23.61
N LEU A 982 -32.43 24.23 24.48
CA LEU A 982 -32.81 24.34 25.89
C LEU A 982 -31.85 25.37 26.52
N GLU A 983 -32.39 26.55 26.82
CA GLU A 983 -31.74 27.57 27.63
C GLU A 983 -31.24 26.99 28.96
N PRO A 984 -29.96 27.13 29.33
CA PRO A 984 -29.56 27.06 30.72
C PRO A 984 -29.86 28.40 31.39
N GLN A 985 -30.82 28.40 32.31
CA GLN A 985 -31.05 29.53 33.21
C GLN A 985 -29.77 29.89 33.97
N GLN A 986 -29.45 31.19 33.98
CA GLN A 986 -28.40 31.80 34.80
C GLN A 986 -28.62 31.50 36.29
N PRO A 987 -27.57 31.21 37.08
CA PRO A 987 -27.65 31.36 38.51
C PRO A 987 -27.56 32.86 38.84
N LYS A 988 -28.63 33.40 39.42
CA LYS A 988 -28.68 34.73 40.02
C LYS A 988 -27.59 34.86 41.10
N GLN A 989 -26.79 35.91 41.00
CA GLN A 989 -26.14 36.54 42.15
C GLN A 989 -27.22 37.21 42.99
N GLU A 990 -27.43 36.73 44.22
CA GLU A 990 -28.13 37.49 45.24
C GLU A 990 -27.22 37.78 46.43
N SER A 991 -27.46 38.96 46.97
CA SER A 991 -26.66 39.79 47.83
C SER A 991 -26.54 39.30 49.26
N ILE A 992 -25.43 39.74 49.86
CA ILE A 992 -25.13 39.83 51.30
C ILE A 992 -26.37 40.19 52.13
N GLY A 993 -26.66 39.34 53.12
CA GLY A 993 -27.54 39.62 54.26
C GLY A 993 -27.13 38.74 55.45
N SER A 994 -26.52 39.36 56.46
CA SER A 994 -26.19 38.78 57.77
C SER A 994 -27.44 38.65 58.67
N PRO A 995 -27.34 38.13 59.91
CA PRO A 995 -26.93 36.79 60.35
C PRO A 995 -28.03 36.15 61.24
N GLU A 996 -28.10 34.82 61.40
CA GLU A 996 -28.65 34.26 62.65
C GLU A 996 -28.30 32.80 62.95
N ARG A 997 -28.24 32.57 64.27
CA ARG A 997 -27.83 31.43 65.10
C ARG A 997 -28.38 30.04 64.74
N GLY A 998 -27.57 29.01 65.02
CA GLY A 998 -27.99 27.93 65.93
C GLY A 998 -27.85 26.47 65.44
N GLY A 999 -27.15 25.65 66.24
CA GLY A 999 -27.35 24.19 66.43
C GLY A 999 -26.72 23.28 65.37
N ALA A 1000 -25.61 22.58 65.65
CA ALA A 1000 -25.45 21.35 66.46
C ALA A 1000 -25.77 20.02 65.72
N ASN A 1001 -24.69 19.22 65.61
CA ASN A 1001 -24.60 17.76 65.75
C ASN A 1001 -24.91 16.76 64.60
N ASN A 1002 -23.92 15.85 64.48
CA ASN A 1002 -23.95 14.39 64.25
C ASN A 1002 -23.98 13.80 62.82
N GLU A 1003 -22.79 13.34 62.43
CA GLU A 1003 -22.38 11.95 62.13
C GLU A 1003 -23.24 10.99 61.28
N MET A 1004 -22.51 10.33 60.35
CA MET A 1004 -22.74 9.02 59.72
C MET A 1004 -23.91 8.95 58.70
N ASN A 1005 -23.83 8.33 57.51
CA ASN A 1005 -23.01 7.20 57.06
C ASN A 1005 -23.12 7.03 55.52
N ARG A 1006 -22.21 6.24 54.94
CA ARG A 1006 -22.27 5.47 53.66
C ARG A 1006 -22.07 6.16 52.30
N GLY A 1007 -21.14 5.60 51.52
CA GLY A 1007 -21.50 5.05 50.20
C GLY A 1007 -20.65 5.43 48.99
N SER A 1008 -19.76 4.52 48.61
CA SER A 1008 -19.47 4.07 47.22
C SER A 1008 -18.99 5.06 46.14
N THR A 1009 -17.75 4.74 45.72
CA THR A 1009 -17.24 4.62 44.34
C THR A 1009 -16.79 5.85 43.52
N PRO A 1010 -15.73 5.67 42.70
CA PRO A 1010 -14.98 6.72 42.01
C PRO A 1010 -15.49 6.93 40.58
N VAL A 1011 -14.99 7.95 39.88
CA VAL A 1011 -14.45 7.84 38.50
C VAL A 1011 -13.90 9.20 38.05
N ASN A 1012 -12.63 9.17 37.66
CA ASN A 1012 -11.91 10.17 36.89
C ASN A 1012 -12.52 10.35 35.49
N SER A 1013 -12.48 11.57 34.95
CA SER A 1013 -12.36 11.72 33.50
C SER A 1013 -11.39 12.85 33.14
N ILE A 1014 -10.43 12.45 32.32
CA ILE A 1014 -9.32 13.17 31.73
C ILE A 1014 -9.83 13.91 30.48
N ARG A 1015 -9.48 15.19 30.32
CA ARG A 1015 -9.72 15.97 29.10
C ARG A 1015 -8.52 15.84 28.16
N LEU A 1016 -8.79 15.40 26.93
CA LEU A 1016 -7.91 15.44 25.77
C LEU A 1016 -8.17 16.76 24.99
N ARG A 1017 -7.14 17.55 24.70
CA ARG A 1017 -7.20 18.70 23.77
C ARG A 1017 -6.30 18.42 22.58
N VAL A 1018 -6.85 18.52 21.38
CA VAL A 1018 -6.13 18.65 20.10
C VAL A 1018 -6.48 20.02 19.54
N LEU A 1019 -5.47 20.82 19.19
CA LEU A 1019 -5.62 22.17 18.66
C LEU A 1019 -4.62 22.35 17.50
N LEU A 1020 -5.14 22.73 16.33
CA LEU A 1020 -4.42 22.98 15.09
C LEU A 1020 -4.77 24.42 14.68
N LEU A 1021 -3.84 25.35 14.87
CA LEU A 1021 -3.93 26.72 14.30
C LEU A 1021 -2.52 27.21 13.98
N LEU A 1022 -2.27 27.47 12.70
CA LEU A 1022 -1.19 28.30 12.20
C LEU A 1022 -1.80 29.61 11.72
N ALA A 1023 -1.40 30.72 12.35
CA ALA A 1023 -1.43 32.07 11.76
C ALA A 1023 -0.22 32.85 12.31
N PRO A 1024 0.47 33.66 11.49
CA PRO A 1024 1.73 34.31 11.85
C PRO A 1024 1.47 35.66 12.52
N ASN A 1025 2.11 35.93 13.66
CA ASN A 1025 2.13 37.26 14.27
C ASN A 1025 3.41 38.00 13.89
N THR A 1026 3.23 39.13 13.22
CA THR A 1026 4.18 40.24 13.13
C THR A 1026 4.07 41.13 14.37
N ASN A 1027 5.22 41.54 14.90
CA ASN A 1027 5.51 42.58 15.91
C ASN A 1027 4.38 43.55 16.30
N THR A 1028 4.05 43.65 17.59
CA THR A 1028 4.63 44.59 18.59
C THR A 1028 4.17 44.20 19.98
#